data_AF-A0A4R8BDF4-F1
#
_entry.id   AF-A0A4R8BDF4-F1
#
_cell.length_a   1.000
_cell.length_b   1.000
_cell.length_c   1.000
_cell.angle_alpha   90.00
_cell.angle_beta   90.00
_cell.angle_gamma   90.00
#
_symmetry.space_group_name_H-M   'P 1'
#
loop_
_entity.id
_entity.type
_entity.pdbx_description
1 polymer ?
#
loop_
_entity_poly.entity_id
_entity_poly.type
_entity_poly.pdbx_seq_one_letter_code
_entity_poly.pdbx_strand_id
1 'polypeptide(L)'
;MRLKKSYCLITLVLLSGFASFGQNAASPWPKSSNINQPWARWWWMGSAVDKPNLKKSLVDFYKAGIGGVEITPIYGVKGEESNFIDYLSPKWMEMLDYTIHIADSLHMQVDMVLGTGWPYGGSQVTLPNAATKLIVEKYALKKNETFDRNIVLDSTKEKTPAELLYVVAYAKDGTSINLTDQLKKNQVNRNDKGIEGTHIALPNLSEPNKLKWKAAKTDYTIYAVFSGKTGQQVKRAAPGGKGYTLDHYSEKALDAYVVPFNTAFKGREGKIRAIFNDSYEVYGTDFTPNFFEEFQKLRGYDLKKQLPNLLNETDNEIGNRLRSDYRQTLSDLLNKFDNSWTNWANSKKFKTKLQAHGSPGNLIDLYASADIPECETFGSMPFDIPGFRREKEDIREGDADPVMLKFSSSAGHISGKNLISSETFTWLREHFKTALSQCKPEAEDLMLNGINHIFLHGSTYSPTRATWPGWKFYASVNFNANNTIWEDAPALFSYIANCQSMLQQGKPDNEVLLYWPVFDTWDKYQKGTLFFQFKIHSLSEWLYETSFYDTTKSLMKKGYGVDFISDNFIAQAKVINGQISLPGGTFKTLIIPACKKMPLATLQKLIELQKAGGSIIFEGLPESVPGFNDYKQQEQELKNLLDINKVITNPVYDVFKALQDSQIYPETLVNTGLKYIRRNVDGEKLYYLVNHTPKTIDEFIPLQIGNKEVVIFDPLTREYGNAIVTKSAQNTLVKIRIEPGQSYFLKTENTASQKKWIYYEKAAESLPLKGNWKITFDKGGPKLPANASVTNLESWTKLSPEAEAFSGTATYTLEFNNSDKKTENWSLNLGDVRESAKVWLNDEFIGTAWSVPYQLNIGKLKSGKNILKVQVTNLAANRVRDMELKGQEWKIFYEINMVDKDYKKFDATKWSPMPSGLLGPITITPLKQN
;
A
#
# COMPACT_ATOMS: atom_id res chain seq x y z
N MET A 1 75.80 -60.66 17.75
CA MET A 1 74.63 -59.76 17.75
C MET A 1 73.69 -60.25 16.64
N ARG A 2 72.44 -60.72 16.82
CA ARG A 2 71.25 -60.18 17.54
C ARG A 2 70.95 -58.74 17.11
N LEU A 3 69.79 -58.35 16.55
CA LEU A 3 68.44 -58.97 16.42
C LEU A 3 67.85 -58.82 14.98
N LYS A 4 67.30 -59.87 14.34
CA LYS A 4 65.86 -60.22 14.14
C LYS A 4 65.01 -59.17 13.38
N LYS A 5 64.56 -59.42 12.14
CA LYS A 5 63.32 -60.15 11.67
C LYS A 5 62.02 -59.33 11.87
N SER A 6 61.01 -59.33 10.99
CA SER A 6 60.79 -59.94 9.65
C SER A 6 59.55 -59.30 8.98
N TYR A 7 59.40 -59.42 7.66
CA TYR A 7 58.16 -59.15 6.91
C TYR A 7 57.02 -60.11 7.29
N CYS A 8 55.75 -59.66 7.18
CA CYS A 8 54.60 -60.55 7.00
C CYS A 8 53.44 -59.85 6.26
N LEU A 9 52.84 -60.55 5.29
CA LEU A 9 51.56 -60.18 4.65
C LEU A 9 50.41 -60.32 5.66
N ILE A 10 49.45 -59.38 5.67
CA ILE A 10 48.10 -59.63 6.19
C ILE A 10 47.03 -59.09 5.24
N THR A 11 46.11 -59.99 4.94
CA THR A 11 44.82 -59.89 4.24
C THR A 11 43.99 -58.64 4.61
N LEU A 12 43.52 -57.89 3.61
CA LEU A 12 42.44 -56.91 3.80
C LEU A 12 41.08 -57.63 3.78
N VAL A 13 40.29 -57.50 4.84
CA VAL A 13 38.91 -58.00 4.90
C VAL A 13 37.95 -56.93 4.39
N LEU A 14 37.06 -57.32 3.47
CA LEU A 14 35.93 -56.51 3.01
C LEU A 14 34.94 -56.27 4.17
N LEU A 15 34.67 -55.01 4.47
CA LEU A 15 33.52 -54.58 5.26
C LEU A 15 32.73 -53.54 4.45
N SER A 16 31.71 -54.03 3.74
CA SER A 16 30.80 -53.25 2.91
C SER A 16 29.82 -52.45 3.75
N GLY A 17 30.28 -51.31 4.27
CA GLY A 17 29.40 -50.30 4.86
C GLY A 17 28.67 -49.53 3.75
N PHE A 18 27.43 -49.90 3.45
CA PHE A 18 26.51 -49.06 2.68
C PHE A 18 26.16 -47.81 3.50
N ALA A 19 27.00 -46.79 3.42
CA ALA A 19 26.65 -45.45 3.84
C ALA A 19 25.58 -44.91 2.89
N SER A 20 24.32 -45.09 3.26
CA SER A 20 23.20 -44.36 2.67
C SER A 20 23.46 -42.87 2.88
N PHE A 21 23.98 -42.21 1.84
CA PHE A 21 23.88 -40.76 1.73
C PHE A 21 22.41 -40.42 1.54
N GLY A 22 21.69 -40.31 2.65
CA GLY A 22 20.39 -39.66 2.67
C GLY A 22 20.57 -38.25 2.15
N GLN A 23 20.18 -38.02 0.90
CA GLN A 23 19.96 -36.68 0.40
C GLN A 23 18.87 -36.06 1.28
N ASN A 24 19.29 -35.23 2.24
CA ASN A 24 18.40 -34.21 2.80
C ASN A 24 18.05 -33.28 1.64
N ALA A 25 17.00 -33.63 0.91
CA ALA A 25 16.45 -32.81 -0.17
C ALA A 25 16.16 -31.43 0.43
N ALA A 26 16.82 -30.41 -0.08
CA ALA A 26 16.60 -29.04 0.36
C ALA A 26 15.11 -28.71 0.19
N SER A 27 14.51 -28.05 1.18
CA SER A 27 13.09 -27.69 1.13
C SER A 27 12.80 -26.92 -0.16
N PRO A 28 11.71 -27.25 -0.89
CA PRO A 28 11.35 -26.55 -2.13
C PRO A 28 10.81 -25.13 -1.87
N TRP A 29 10.62 -24.74 -0.61
CA TRP A 29 10.37 -23.35 -0.22
C TRP A 29 11.61 -22.48 -0.47
N PRO A 30 11.44 -21.23 -0.93
CA PRO A 30 12.53 -20.26 -1.02
C PRO A 30 13.25 -20.07 0.31
N LYS A 31 14.55 -19.75 0.25
CA LYS A 31 15.31 -19.34 1.43
C LYS A 31 14.71 -18.04 1.96
N SER A 32 14.26 -18.06 3.22
CA SER A 32 13.71 -16.88 3.88
C SER A 32 14.77 -15.80 4.04
N SER A 33 14.35 -14.55 3.86
CA SER A 33 15.13 -13.34 4.08
C SER A 33 14.26 -12.29 4.77
N ASN A 34 14.90 -11.26 5.33
CA ASN A 34 14.22 -10.21 6.09
C ASN A 34 13.26 -9.37 5.20
N ILE A 35 13.50 -9.27 3.89
CA ILE A 35 12.55 -8.64 2.95
C ILE A 35 11.33 -9.53 2.64
N ASN A 36 11.35 -10.82 2.97
CA ASN A 36 10.16 -11.65 2.87
C ASN A 36 9.27 -11.49 4.11
N GLN A 37 9.81 -11.10 5.26
CA GLN A 37 9.02 -10.87 6.47
C GLN A 37 8.20 -9.56 6.37
N PRO A 38 7.09 -9.42 7.11
CA PRO A 38 6.44 -8.12 7.27
C PRO A 38 7.36 -7.14 8.03
N TRP A 39 7.22 -5.85 7.74
CA TRP A 39 8.00 -4.77 8.37
C TRP A 39 7.10 -3.92 9.27
N ALA A 40 7.69 -3.19 10.22
CA ALA A 40 6.94 -2.36 11.17
C ALA A 40 7.01 -0.87 10.79
N ARG A 41 5.87 -0.19 10.58
CA ARG A 41 5.84 1.29 10.56
C ARG A 41 5.95 1.79 12.00
N TRP A 42 7.14 2.24 12.38
CA TRP A 42 7.58 2.41 13.77
C TRP A 42 7.51 3.87 14.21
N TRP A 43 6.36 4.23 14.79
CA TRP A 43 6.10 5.56 15.31
C TRP A 43 6.99 5.91 16.52
N TRP A 44 7.84 6.92 16.35
CA TRP A 44 8.72 7.46 17.41
C TRP A 44 8.11 8.73 18.00
N MET A 45 7.26 8.55 19.02
CA MET A 45 6.55 9.65 19.70
C MET A 45 7.55 10.60 20.38
N GLY A 46 7.62 11.86 19.93
CA GLY A 46 8.53 12.89 20.45
C GLY A 46 10.01 12.58 20.21
N SER A 47 10.31 11.55 19.40
CA SER A 47 11.58 10.81 19.42
C SER A 47 12.07 10.46 20.83
N ALA A 48 11.17 10.22 21.79
CA ALA A 48 11.49 10.01 23.21
C ALA A 48 12.02 8.59 23.52
N VAL A 49 12.97 8.16 22.70
CA VAL A 49 13.53 6.81 22.63
C VAL A 49 14.83 6.69 23.42
N ASP A 50 15.12 5.49 23.91
CA ASP A 50 16.34 5.20 24.66
C ASP A 50 16.94 3.83 24.27
N LYS A 51 18.25 3.68 24.41
CA LYS A 51 19.00 2.48 23.96
C LYS A 51 18.44 1.16 24.54
N PRO A 52 18.16 1.03 25.85
CA PRO A 52 17.56 -0.19 26.40
C PRO A 52 16.22 -0.57 25.74
N ASN A 53 15.31 0.40 25.57
CA ASN A 53 13.99 0.13 25.01
C ASN A 53 14.00 -0.04 23.49
N LEU A 54 14.84 0.69 22.75
CA LEU A 54 15.09 0.46 21.32
C LEU A 54 15.55 -0.99 21.08
N LYS A 55 16.54 -1.46 21.86
CA LYS A 55 17.01 -2.85 21.78
C LYS A 55 15.91 -3.84 22.13
N LYS A 56 15.10 -3.57 23.17
CA LYS A 56 13.98 -4.43 23.54
C LYS A 56 12.96 -4.53 22.39
N SER A 57 12.50 -3.42 21.84
CA SER A 57 11.53 -3.40 20.73
C SER A 57 12.03 -4.16 19.51
N LEU A 58 13.28 -3.95 19.10
CA LEU A 58 13.87 -4.68 17.96
C LEU A 58 13.98 -6.18 18.23
N VAL A 59 14.36 -6.59 19.45
CA VAL A 59 14.40 -8.02 19.84
C VAL A 59 13.00 -8.63 19.89
N ASP A 60 11.98 -7.89 20.35
CA ASP A 60 10.60 -8.36 20.35
C ASP A 60 10.07 -8.50 18.92
N PHE A 61 10.31 -7.52 18.06
CA PHE A 61 9.98 -7.54 16.63
C PHE A 61 10.66 -8.71 15.90
N TYR A 62 11.97 -8.89 16.06
CA TYR A 62 12.72 -10.00 15.49
C TYR A 62 12.16 -11.37 15.93
N LYS A 63 11.90 -11.54 17.24
CA LYS A 63 11.33 -12.78 17.78
C LYS A 63 9.92 -13.07 17.25
N ALA A 64 9.16 -12.04 16.89
CA ALA A 64 7.86 -12.21 16.25
C ALA A 64 7.96 -12.52 14.74
N GLY A 65 9.12 -12.32 14.11
CA GLY A 65 9.31 -12.53 12.68
C GLY A 65 9.09 -11.28 11.84
N ILE A 66 9.30 -10.08 12.40
CA ILE A 66 9.37 -8.82 11.65
C ILE A 66 10.80 -8.62 11.12
N GLY A 67 10.94 -8.32 9.83
CA GLY A 67 12.24 -8.26 9.14
C GLY A 67 12.88 -6.87 9.02
N GLY A 68 12.19 -5.83 9.46
CA GLY A 68 12.70 -4.47 9.44
C GLY A 68 11.73 -3.47 10.03
N VAL A 69 12.22 -2.25 10.20
CA VAL A 69 11.48 -1.12 10.78
C VAL A 69 11.57 0.07 9.84
N GLU A 70 10.48 0.82 9.74
CA GLU A 70 10.44 2.15 9.15
C GLU A 70 10.34 3.16 10.29
N ILE A 71 11.38 3.96 10.51
CA ILE A 71 11.39 4.96 11.58
C ILE A 71 10.59 6.18 11.12
N THR A 72 9.49 6.48 11.83
CA THR A 72 8.67 7.67 11.57
C THR A 72 8.58 8.52 12.84
N PRO A 73 9.44 9.56 12.97
CA PRO A 73 9.39 10.50 14.09
C PRO A 73 8.13 11.35 14.02
N ILE A 74 7.38 11.42 15.13
CA ILE A 74 6.15 12.21 15.24
C ILE A 74 6.05 12.96 16.57
N TYR A 75 4.96 13.70 16.76
CA TYR A 75 4.60 14.41 17.99
C TYR A 75 4.73 13.56 19.27
N GLY A 76 4.92 14.25 20.40
CA GLY A 76 5.26 13.63 21.68
C GLY A 76 4.12 13.05 22.51
N VAL A 77 4.52 12.53 23.67
CA VAL A 77 3.65 12.12 24.77
C VAL A 77 3.74 13.15 25.89
N LYS A 78 2.62 13.51 26.52
CA LYS A 78 2.57 14.44 27.64
C LYS A 78 3.21 13.81 28.88
N GLY A 79 3.98 14.59 29.64
CA GLY A 79 4.77 14.12 30.78
C GLY A 79 6.11 13.46 30.40
N GLU A 80 6.42 13.39 29.11
CA GLU A 80 7.67 12.84 28.56
C GLU A 80 8.54 13.91 27.89
N GLU A 81 8.21 15.20 28.07
CA GLU A 81 8.85 16.33 27.39
C GLU A 81 10.35 16.45 27.72
N SER A 82 10.75 16.04 28.93
CA SER A 82 12.16 15.96 29.35
C SER A 82 12.95 14.86 28.64
N ASN A 83 12.28 13.90 28.02
CA ASN A 83 12.87 12.82 27.24
C ASN A 83 12.79 13.08 25.72
N PHE A 84 12.20 14.21 25.28
CA PHE A 84 12.09 14.54 23.85
C PHE A 84 13.47 14.76 23.23
N ILE A 85 13.63 14.30 21.99
CA ILE A 85 14.88 14.43 21.25
C ILE A 85 14.60 15.14 19.93
N ASP A 86 15.16 16.34 19.76
CA ASP A 86 15.00 17.09 18.51
C ASP A 86 15.58 16.32 17.32
N TYR A 87 14.80 16.24 16.25
CA TYR A 87 15.16 15.55 15.02
C TYR A 87 16.49 16.05 14.44
N LEU A 88 17.33 15.13 13.96
CA LEU A 88 18.71 15.36 13.51
C LEU A 88 19.69 15.96 14.54
N SER A 89 19.30 16.18 15.80
CA SER A 89 20.25 16.53 16.86
C SER A 89 21.33 15.44 17.04
N PRO A 90 22.52 15.75 17.58
CA PRO A 90 23.55 14.73 17.85
C PRO A 90 23.03 13.55 18.68
N LYS A 91 22.10 13.81 19.61
CA LYS A 91 21.44 12.76 20.41
C LYS A 91 20.49 11.91 19.58
N TRP A 92 19.74 12.50 18.65
CA TRP A 92 18.87 11.77 17.73
C TRP A 92 19.69 10.86 16.80
N MET A 93 20.78 11.38 16.26
CA MET A 93 21.71 10.61 15.42
C MET A 93 22.34 9.43 16.17
N GLU A 94 22.66 9.58 17.47
CA GLU A 94 23.12 8.48 18.34
C GLU A 94 22.06 7.37 18.48
N MET A 95 20.76 7.73 18.55
CA MET A 95 19.67 6.76 18.64
C MET A 95 19.40 6.06 17.31
N LEU A 96 19.54 6.77 16.17
CA LEU A 96 19.51 6.17 14.84
C LEU A 96 20.67 5.17 14.64
N ASP A 97 21.91 5.56 14.96
CA ASP A 97 23.09 4.69 14.86
C ASP A 97 22.93 3.41 15.69
N TYR A 98 22.43 3.57 16.91
CA TYR A 98 22.18 2.43 17.79
C TYR A 98 21.06 1.53 17.25
N THR A 99 20.01 2.11 16.68
CA THR A 99 18.91 1.38 16.05
C THR A 99 19.40 0.56 14.85
N ILE A 100 20.17 1.17 13.96
CA ILE A 100 20.83 0.50 12.82
C ILE A 100 21.72 -0.65 13.33
N HIS A 101 22.61 -0.37 14.28
CA HIS A 101 23.53 -1.38 14.81
C HIS A 101 22.81 -2.60 15.42
N ILE A 102 21.72 -2.39 16.17
CA ILE A 102 20.94 -3.49 16.72
C ILE A 102 20.14 -4.21 15.62
N ALA A 103 19.56 -3.49 14.66
CA ALA A 103 18.86 -4.10 13.53
C ALA A 103 19.80 -5.00 12.70
N ASP A 104 20.99 -4.51 12.33
CA ASP A 104 22.03 -5.28 11.65
C ASP A 104 22.39 -6.55 12.43
N SER A 105 22.53 -6.45 13.77
CA SER A 105 22.84 -7.60 14.65
C SER A 105 21.74 -8.65 14.74
N LEU A 106 20.52 -8.30 14.32
CA LEU A 106 19.35 -9.17 14.25
C LEU A 106 19.00 -9.58 12.80
N HIS A 107 19.85 -9.23 11.82
CA HIS A 107 19.58 -9.38 10.39
C HIS A 107 18.30 -8.67 9.90
N MET A 108 17.88 -7.63 10.63
CA MET A 108 16.82 -6.71 10.23
C MET A 108 17.41 -5.54 9.41
N GLN A 109 16.55 -4.76 8.76
CA GLN A 109 16.94 -3.53 8.08
C GLN A 109 16.10 -2.33 8.54
N VAL A 110 16.59 -1.13 8.26
CA VAL A 110 15.97 0.14 8.65
C VAL A 110 15.64 0.98 7.42
N ASP A 111 14.36 1.32 7.26
CA ASP A 111 13.88 2.42 6.42
C ASP A 111 13.54 3.63 7.32
N MET A 112 13.35 4.82 6.75
CA MET A 112 12.82 5.98 7.50
C MET A 112 12.17 7.04 6.60
N VAL A 113 11.28 7.85 7.17
CA VAL A 113 10.77 9.07 6.51
C VAL A 113 11.89 10.12 6.37
N LEU A 114 11.95 10.85 5.25
CA LEU A 114 12.89 11.98 5.09
C LEU A 114 12.42 13.23 5.86
N GLY A 115 12.31 13.15 7.18
CA GLY A 115 11.73 14.22 7.99
C GLY A 115 11.06 13.71 9.24
N THR A 116 9.99 14.38 9.64
CA THR A 116 9.12 13.98 10.75
C THR A 116 7.68 14.19 10.33
N GLY A 117 6.76 13.31 10.70
CA GLY A 117 5.38 13.39 10.21
C GLY A 117 5.31 13.43 8.68
N TRP A 118 4.31 14.14 8.14
CA TRP A 118 4.09 14.26 6.69
C TRP A 118 3.23 15.49 6.34
N PRO A 119 3.19 15.96 5.08
CA PRO A 119 4.14 15.67 4.00
C PRO A 119 5.54 16.21 4.33
N TYR A 120 6.52 15.98 3.45
CA TYR A 120 7.88 16.51 3.62
C TYR A 120 7.89 18.02 3.91
N GLY A 121 8.68 18.39 4.90
CA GLY A 121 8.83 19.76 5.37
C GLY A 121 9.66 19.84 6.64
N GLY A 122 9.61 20.99 7.31
CA GLY A 122 10.21 21.18 8.63
C GLY A 122 10.81 22.57 8.82
N SER A 123 11.54 22.75 9.92
CA SER A 123 12.14 24.04 10.31
C SER A 123 13.16 24.57 9.29
N GLN A 124 13.75 23.69 8.49
CA GLN A 124 14.65 24.01 7.38
C GLN A 124 13.93 24.53 6.12
N VAL A 125 12.61 24.36 5.98
CA VAL A 125 11.84 24.89 4.85
C VAL A 125 11.57 26.38 5.10
N THR A 126 12.37 27.22 4.47
CA THR A 126 12.15 28.67 4.45
C THR A 126 10.92 29.02 3.59
N LEU A 127 10.29 30.16 3.88
CA LEU A 127 9.07 30.59 3.19
C LEU A 127 9.16 30.57 1.65
N PRO A 128 10.27 30.96 0.99
CA PRO A 128 10.41 30.84 -0.47
C PRO A 128 10.26 29.40 -1.00
N ASN A 129 10.69 28.40 -0.22
CA ASN A 129 10.67 26.97 -0.57
C ASN A 129 9.43 26.23 -0.05
N ALA A 130 8.54 26.92 0.68
CA ALA A 130 7.27 26.36 1.15
C ALA A 130 6.26 26.19 0.02
N ALA A 131 5.32 25.25 0.17
CA ALA A 131 4.25 24.97 -0.79
C ALA A 131 3.50 26.24 -1.25
N THR A 132 3.22 26.31 -2.55
CA THR A 132 2.87 27.54 -3.27
C THR A 132 1.46 27.44 -3.87
N LYS A 133 0.71 28.55 -3.87
CA LYS A 133 -0.63 28.66 -4.48
C LYS A 133 -0.72 29.88 -5.40
N LEU A 134 -1.58 29.80 -6.42
CA LEU A 134 -1.90 30.90 -7.30
C LEU A 134 -2.91 31.83 -6.61
N ILE A 135 -2.64 33.14 -6.59
CA ILE A 135 -3.61 34.14 -6.16
C ILE A 135 -3.80 35.15 -7.28
N VAL A 136 -5.05 35.48 -7.61
CA VAL A 136 -5.39 36.42 -8.68
C VAL A 136 -6.45 37.41 -8.20
N GLU A 137 -6.07 38.68 -8.08
CA GLU A 137 -7.00 39.78 -7.81
C GLU A 137 -7.49 40.40 -9.12
N LYS A 138 -8.82 40.55 -9.26
CA LYS A 138 -9.48 41.07 -10.47
C LYS A 138 -10.03 42.48 -10.19
N TYR A 139 -9.68 43.47 -11.02
CA TYR A 139 -10.18 44.84 -10.93
C TYR A 139 -10.81 45.29 -12.26
N ALA A 140 -12.13 45.50 -12.28
CA ALA A 140 -12.79 46.13 -13.41
C ALA A 140 -12.41 47.62 -13.53
N LEU A 141 -12.22 48.11 -14.75
CA LEU A 141 -11.89 49.49 -15.09
C LEU A 141 -12.58 49.86 -16.42
N LYS A 142 -13.49 50.83 -16.40
CA LYS A 142 -14.23 51.23 -17.61
C LYS A 142 -13.37 52.08 -18.54
N LYS A 143 -13.76 52.15 -19.81
CA LYS A 143 -13.13 53.07 -20.78
C LYS A 143 -13.04 54.50 -20.21
N ASN A 144 -11.86 55.11 -20.37
CA ASN A 144 -11.43 56.42 -19.86
C ASN A 144 -11.22 56.54 -18.34
N GLU A 145 -11.54 55.54 -17.52
CA GLU A 145 -11.17 55.54 -16.10
C GLU A 145 -9.65 55.35 -15.91
N THR A 146 -9.13 55.83 -14.78
CA THR A 146 -7.72 55.69 -14.39
C THR A 146 -7.62 54.90 -13.09
N PHE A 147 -6.89 53.78 -13.14
CA PHE A 147 -6.48 53.04 -11.96
C PHE A 147 -5.24 53.75 -11.38
N ASP A 148 -5.33 54.33 -10.18
CA ASP A 148 -4.23 55.04 -9.50
C ASP A 148 -4.16 54.61 -8.03
N ARG A 149 -3.78 53.34 -7.79
CA ARG A 149 -3.74 52.74 -6.45
C ARG A 149 -2.67 51.67 -6.31
N ASN A 150 -2.40 51.31 -5.07
CA ASN A 150 -1.51 50.23 -4.71
C ASN A 150 -2.16 48.88 -5.03
N ILE A 151 -1.41 48.01 -5.70
CA ILE A 151 -1.74 46.60 -5.89
C ILE A 151 -1.16 45.87 -4.68
N VAL A 152 -2.03 45.60 -3.72
CA VAL A 152 -1.76 44.86 -2.49
C VAL A 152 -2.87 43.85 -2.28
N LEU A 153 -2.51 42.68 -1.74
CA LEU A 153 -3.49 41.73 -1.26
C LEU A 153 -4.14 42.24 0.02
N ASP A 154 -5.40 41.86 0.20
CA ASP A 154 -6.12 42.09 1.44
C ASP A 154 -5.55 41.18 2.54
N SER A 155 -4.85 41.77 3.50
CA SER A 155 -4.21 41.05 4.62
C SER A 155 -5.21 40.41 5.59
N THR A 156 -6.50 40.70 5.46
CA THR A 156 -7.56 39.95 6.18
C THR A 156 -7.87 38.61 5.52
N LYS A 157 -7.63 38.49 4.20
CA LYS A 157 -7.81 37.26 3.41
C LYS A 157 -6.53 36.42 3.38
N GLU A 158 -5.38 37.07 3.19
CA GLU A 158 -4.08 36.41 3.04
C GLU A 158 -3.13 36.78 4.18
N LYS A 159 -2.90 35.81 5.09
CA LYS A 159 -2.07 35.99 6.30
C LYS A 159 -0.58 35.73 6.06
N THR A 160 -0.24 35.11 4.94
CA THR A 160 1.14 34.77 4.56
C THR A 160 1.58 35.72 3.44
N PRO A 161 2.82 36.25 3.46
CA PRO A 161 3.32 37.07 2.35
C PRO A 161 3.21 36.33 1.01
N ALA A 162 2.82 37.07 -0.02
CA ALA A 162 2.74 36.61 -1.40
C ALA A 162 3.41 37.64 -2.32
N GLU A 163 4.10 37.14 -3.34
CA GLU A 163 4.90 37.96 -4.26
C GLU A 163 4.08 38.30 -5.50
N LEU A 164 3.89 39.60 -5.79
CA LEU A 164 3.25 40.03 -7.05
C LEU A 164 4.19 39.68 -8.22
N LEU A 165 3.77 38.76 -9.08
CA LEU A 165 4.55 38.33 -10.23
C LEU A 165 4.32 39.26 -11.42
N TYR A 166 3.06 39.53 -11.76
CA TYR A 166 2.71 40.31 -12.93
C TYR A 166 1.31 40.93 -12.85
N VAL A 167 1.07 41.94 -13.68
CA VAL A 167 -0.20 42.67 -13.79
C VAL A 167 -0.59 42.81 -15.26
N VAL A 168 -1.78 42.37 -15.62
CA VAL A 168 -2.26 42.33 -17.01
C VAL A 168 -3.68 42.84 -17.11
N ALA A 169 -3.96 43.72 -18.07
CA ALA A 169 -5.32 44.13 -18.40
C ALA A 169 -5.86 43.34 -19.60
N TYR A 170 -7.08 42.80 -19.51
CA TYR A 170 -7.78 42.15 -20.62
C TYR A 170 -9.04 42.92 -20.98
N ALA A 171 -9.26 43.15 -22.27
CA ALA A 171 -10.51 43.65 -22.80
C ALA A 171 -11.49 42.51 -23.12
N LYS A 172 -12.76 42.87 -23.34
CA LYS A 172 -13.84 41.91 -23.67
C LYS A 172 -13.63 41.15 -24.99
N ASP A 173 -12.81 41.67 -25.89
CA ASP A 173 -12.44 41.04 -27.18
C ASP A 173 -11.27 40.04 -27.05
N GLY A 174 -10.75 39.84 -25.83
CA GLY A 174 -9.60 38.99 -25.56
C GLY A 174 -8.24 39.67 -25.74
N THR A 175 -8.18 40.95 -26.17
CA THR A 175 -6.90 41.67 -26.24
C THR A 175 -6.33 41.93 -24.84
N SER A 176 -5.04 41.66 -24.67
CA SER A 176 -4.31 41.81 -23.41
C SER A 176 -3.29 42.94 -23.46
N ILE A 177 -2.98 43.57 -22.34
CA ILE A 177 -1.90 44.56 -22.19
C ILE A 177 -1.08 44.22 -20.94
N ASN A 178 0.23 44.05 -21.08
CA ASN A 178 1.14 43.93 -19.93
C ASN A 178 1.25 45.30 -19.21
N LEU A 179 0.88 45.32 -17.93
CA LEU A 179 0.98 46.50 -17.05
C LEU A 179 2.06 46.34 -15.96
N THR A 180 2.70 45.17 -15.86
CA THR A 180 3.80 44.89 -14.93
C THR A 180 4.92 45.92 -15.07
N ASP A 181 5.23 46.25 -16.31
CA ASP A 181 6.26 47.21 -16.74
C ASP A 181 6.02 48.64 -16.26
N GLN A 182 4.80 48.94 -15.81
CA GLN A 182 4.36 50.26 -15.32
C GLN A 182 4.32 50.35 -13.78
N LEU A 183 4.78 49.30 -13.09
CA LEU A 183 5.04 49.31 -11.65
C LEU A 183 6.35 50.04 -11.35
N LYS A 184 6.44 50.66 -10.16
CA LYS A 184 7.44 51.71 -9.89
C LYS A 184 8.89 51.28 -9.61
N LYS A 185 9.28 49.99 -9.61
CA LYS A 185 10.57 49.56 -9.01
C LYS A 185 11.05 48.20 -9.54
N ASN A 186 12.26 48.09 -10.14
CA ASN A 186 12.65 46.90 -10.95
C ASN A 186 13.99 46.14 -10.63
N GLN A 187 13.97 44.86 -10.16
CA GLN A 187 14.96 43.73 -10.32
C GLN A 187 14.34 42.30 -10.01
N VAL A 188 14.10 41.42 -11.01
CA VAL A 188 13.56 40.03 -10.91
C VAL A 188 14.36 39.08 -11.83
N ASN A 189 14.06 37.77 -11.73
CA ASN A 189 14.60 36.66 -12.52
C ASN A 189 14.74 37.00 -14.04
N ARG A 190 15.94 36.79 -14.61
CA ARG A 190 16.32 37.30 -15.94
C ARG A 190 15.67 36.60 -17.14
N ASN A 191 14.76 35.65 -16.91
CA ASN A 191 14.28 34.69 -17.91
C ASN A 191 12.78 34.80 -18.26
N ASP A 192 11.93 35.48 -17.46
CA ASP A 192 10.52 35.69 -17.85
C ASP A 192 10.41 36.82 -18.90
N LYS A 193 9.56 36.60 -19.90
CA LYS A 193 9.29 37.49 -21.02
C LYS A 193 7.89 38.13 -20.97
N GLY A 194 7.12 37.92 -19.89
CA GLY A 194 5.76 38.45 -19.76
C GLY A 194 4.82 37.93 -20.87
N ILE A 195 3.81 38.73 -21.24
CA ILE A 195 2.85 38.39 -22.31
C ILE A 195 3.33 38.90 -23.70
N GLU A 196 4.10 39.98 -23.74
CA GLU A 196 4.47 40.69 -24.98
C GLU A 196 5.99 40.94 -25.17
N GLY A 197 6.86 40.32 -24.35
CA GLY A 197 8.28 40.16 -24.71
C GLY A 197 9.26 41.23 -24.25
N THR A 198 8.97 42.03 -23.22
CA THR A 198 9.94 42.95 -22.59
C THR A 198 10.38 42.48 -21.21
N HIS A 199 11.69 42.57 -20.96
CA HIS A 199 12.34 42.01 -19.76
C HIS A 199 12.28 43.01 -18.62
N ILE A 200 11.29 42.89 -17.72
CA ILE A 200 11.14 43.76 -16.54
C ILE A 200 11.13 42.93 -15.25
N ALA A 201 11.25 43.62 -14.12
CA ALA A 201 11.97 43.17 -12.95
C ALA A 201 11.28 43.75 -11.66
N LEU A 202 11.44 43.27 -10.40
CA LEU A 202 10.82 43.87 -9.17
C LEU A 202 11.62 43.68 -7.81
N PRO A 203 12.19 44.71 -7.13
CA PRO A 203 12.97 44.56 -5.88
C PRO A 203 12.35 45.20 -4.63
N ASN A 204 12.39 44.42 -3.55
CA ASN A 204 12.38 44.85 -2.14
C ASN A 204 11.07 45.44 -1.57
N LEU A 205 10.53 44.74 -0.57
CA LEU A 205 9.15 44.77 -0.03
C LEU A 205 8.75 46.02 0.78
N SER A 206 9.55 47.09 0.78
CA SER A 206 9.37 48.23 1.70
C SER A 206 8.41 49.32 1.21
N GLU A 207 8.01 49.31 -0.07
CA GLU A 207 7.02 50.24 -0.63
C GLU A 207 6.00 49.47 -1.50
N PRO A 208 4.73 49.90 -1.52
CA PRO A 208 3.67 49.16 -2.20
C PRO A 208 3.75 49.28 -3.74
N ASN A 209 3.39 48.19 -4.44
CA ASN A 209 3.35 48.10 -5.90
C ASN A 209 2.25 49.00 -6.49
N LYS A 210 2.55 50.30 -6.65
CA LYS A 210 1.58 51.27 -7.17
C LYS A 210 1.52 51.26 -8.70
N LEU A 211 0.32 51.02 -9.24
CA LEU A 211 0.01 51.18 -10.66
C LEU A 211 -0.75 52.49 -10.89
N LYS A 212 -0.35 53.24 -11.93
CA LYS A 212 -1.09 54.39 -12.46
C LYS A 212 -1.32 54.25 -13.96
N TRP A 213 -2.50 53.78 -14.37
CA TRP A 213 -2.81 53.48 -15.78
C TRP A 213 -4.24 53.88 -16.17
N LYS A 214 -4.44 54.33 -17.41
CA LYS A 214 -5.74 54.78 -17.95
C LYS A 214 -6.24 53.85 -19.07
N ALA A 215 -7.48 53.38 -18.95
CA ALA A 215 -8.17 52.54 -19.92
C ALA A 215 -8.60 53.33 -21.18
N ALA A 216 -7.66 53.80 -21.99
CA ALA A 216 -7.95 54.73 -23.09
C ALA A 216 -8.82 54.14 -24.23
N LYS A 217 -8.69 52.83 -24.53
CA LYS A 217 -9.29 52.21 -25.72
C LYS A 217 -10.71 51.66 -25.48
N THR A 218 -10.89 50.89 -24.41
CA THR A 218 -12.11 50.10 -24.12
C THR A 218 -12.19 49.80 -22.61
N ASP A 219 -13.20 49.05 -22.17
CA ASP A 219 -13.28 48.50 -20.81
C ASP A 219 -12.23 47.39 -20.63
N TYR A 220 -11.60 47.35 -19.47
CA TYR A 220 -10.62 46.31 -19.10
C TYR A 220 -10.94 45.70 -17.75
N THR A 221 -10.54 44.43 -17.58
CA THR A 221 -10.34 43.82 -16.25
C THR A 221 -8.84 43.63 -16.04
N ILE A 222 -8.30 44.26 -15.01
CA ILE A 222 -6.91 44.10 -14.58
C ILE A 222 -6.81 42.88 -13.67
N TYR A 223 -5.92 41.96 -14.00
CA TYR A 223 -5.55 40.78 -13.21
C TYR A 223 -4.19 41.04 -12.59
N ALA A 224 -4.11 41.12 -11.28
CA ALA A 224 -2.86 41.11 -10.54
C ALA A 224 -2.61 39.70 -10.01
N VAL A 225 -1.51 39.07 -10.43
CA VAL A 225 -1.21 37.67 -10.11
C VAL A 225 -0.05 37.58 -9.14
N PHE A 226 -0.24 36.81 -8.08
CA PHE A 226 0.72 36.63 -7.01
C PHE A 226 1.09 35.16 -6.81
N SER A 227 2.36 34.91 -6.50
CA SER A 227 2.83 33.66 -5.93
C SER A 227 2.53 33.67 -4.43
N GLY A 228 1.42 33.04 -4.05
CA GLY A 228 1.01 32.86 -2.67
C GLY A 228 1.65 31.63 -2.03
N LYS A 229 1.63 31.57 -0.71
CA LYS A 229 2.06 30.37 0.04
C LYS A 229 0.87 29.75 0.76
N THR A 230 0.77 28.42 0.77
CA THR A 230 -0.36 27.72 1.43
C THR A 230 -0.36 27.94 2.94
N GLY A 231 0.82 28.21 3.53
CA GLY A 231 1.03 28.33 4.96
C GLY A 231 0.99 26.98 5.70
N GLN A 232 0.79 25.87 4.98
CA GLN A 232 0.70 24.53 5.54
C GLN A 232 1.95 24.21 6.36
N GLN A 233 1.72 23.69 7.56
CA GLN A 233 2.76 23.12 8.41
C GLN A 233 2.76 21.60 8.25
N VAL A 234 3.93 20.98 8.46
CA VAL A 234 4.07 19.54 8.60
C VAL A 234 3.08 19.01 9.65
N LYS A 235 2.26 18.01 9.28
CA LYS A 235 1.31 17.36 10.18
C LYS A 235 2.09 16.45 11.13
N ARG A 236 1.66 16.34 12.39
CA ARG A 236 2.17 15.33 13.34
C ARG A 236 3.67 15.46 13.64
N ALA A 237 4.26 16.65 13.44
CA ALA A 237 5.70 16.87 13.49
C ALA A 237 6.34 16.55 14.85
N ALA A 238 7.52 15.94 14.83
CA ALA A 238 8.31 15.69 16.02
C ALA A 238 9.02 16.98 16.51
N PRO A 239 9.59 16.97 17.74
CA PRO A 239 10.58 17.98 18.17
C PRO A 239 11.67 18.18 17.10
N GLY A 240 12.12 19.43 16.90
CA GLY A 240 12.99 19.85 15.79
C GLY A 240 12.34 19.90 14.39
N GLY A 241 11.30 19.09 14.13
CA GLY A 241 10.70 18.90 12.81
C GLY A 241 9.54 19.82 12.43
N LYS A 242 9.13 20.76 13.30
CA LYS A 242 8.05 21.71 13.02
C LYS A 242 8.48 22.77 11.99
N GLY A 243 7.65 23.00 10.98
CA GLY A 243 7.81 24.09 10.02
C GLY A 243 6.94 23.90 8.78
N TYR A 244 7.22 24.67 7.73
CA TYR A 244 6.43 24.66 6.50
C TYR A 244 6.55 23.34 5.73
N THR A 245 5.47 22.95 5.06
CA THR A 245 5.48 21.89 4.03
C THR A 245 6.21 22.38 2.79
N LEU A 246 7.02 21.51 2.20
CA LEU A 246 7.88 21.78 1.05
C LEU A 246 7.07 22.02 -0.24
N ASP A 247 7.58 22.86 -1.15
CA ASP A 247 7.08 22.95 -2.53
C ASP A 247 7.50 21.72 -3.35
N HIS A 248 6.58 20.76 -3.49
CA HIS A 248 6.78 19.49 -4.20
C HIS A 248 6.77 19.62 -5.73
N TYR A 249 6.70 20.83 -6.28
CA TYR A 249 6.82 21.10 -7.72
C TYR A 249 8.18 21.72 -8.08
N SER A 250 9.09 21.87 -7.11
CA SER A 250 10.32 22.66 -7.23
C SER A 250 11.56 21.85 -6.83
N GLU A 251 12.38 21.49 -7.82
CA GLU A 251 13.71 20.89 -7.59
C GLU A 251 14.62 21.80 -6.76
N LYS A 252 14.51 23.13 -6.93
CA LYS A 252 15.26 24.10 -6.12
C LYS A 252 14.85 24.03 -4.64
N ALA A 253 13.57 23.77 -4.36
CA ALA A 253 13.11 23.57 -3.00
C ALA A 253 13.63 22.24 -2.43
N LEU A 254 13.62 21.16 -3.22
CA LEU A 254 14.22 19.87 -2.88
C LEU A 254 15.72 19.99 -2.58
N ASP A 255 16.50 20.64 -3.47
CA ASP A 255 17.94 20.84 -3.31
C ASP A 255 18.27 21.52 -1.98
N ALA A 256 17.50 22.56 -1.62
CA ALA A 256 17.64 23.22 -0.33
C ALA A 256 17.19 22.34 0.84
N TYR A 257 16.13 21.55 0.66
CA TYR A 257 15.59 20.63 1.66
C TYR A 257 16.59 19.52 2.03
N VAL A 258 17.34 19.00 1.06
CA VAL A 258 18.28 17.88 1.28
C VAL A 258 19.60 18.28 1.95
N VAL A 259 19.94 19.59 2.05
CA VAL A 259 21.23 20.06 2.61
C VAL A 259 21.50 19.58 4.05
N PRO A 260 20.56 19.66 5.02
CA PRO A 260 20.79 19.13 6.37
C PRO A 260 21.03 17.61 6.36
N PHE A 261 20.26 16.87 5.57
CA PHE A 261 20.37 15.41 5.45
C PHE A 261 21.69 14.97 4.79
N ASN A 262 22.18 15.71 3.80
CA ASN A 262 23.51 15.50 3.20
C ASN A 262 24.64 15.56 4.25
N THR A 263 24.46 16.32 5.32
CA THR A 263 25.42 16.43 6.43
C THR A 263 25.16 15.36 7.49
N ALA A 264 23.91 15.20 7.93
CA ALA A 264 23.52 14.26 8.98
C ALA A 264 23.76 12.79 8.60
N PHE A 265 23.52 12.40 7.34
CA PHE A 265 23.64 11.01 6.91
C PHE A 265 25.02 10.61 6.38
N LYS A 266 26.01 11.51 6.43
CA LYS A 266 27.40 11.21 6.08
C LYS A 266 27.94 10.07 6.95
N GLY A 267 28.43 9.00 6.34
CA GLY A 267 28.90 7.78 7.01
C GLY A 267 27.80 6.74 7.30
N ARG A 268 26.59 6.94 6.74
CA ARG A 268 25.43 6.05 6.85
C ARG A 268 24.88 5.59 5.49
N GLU A 269 25.56 5.95 4.40
CA GLU A 269 25.23 5.57 3.03
C GLU A 269 25.14 4.04 2.90
N GLY A 270 23.94 3.54 2.57
CA GLY A 270 23.63 2.10 2.48
C GLY A 270 23.45 1.36 3.82
N LYS A 271 23.45 2.06 4.97
CA LYS A 271 23.04 1.48 6.27
C LYS A 271 21.54 1.65 6.56
N ILE A 272 20.98 2.77 6.11
CA ILE A 272 19.55 2.92 5.91
C ILE A 272 19.25 2.28 4.54
N ARG A 273 18.23 1.42 4.44
CA ARG A 273 17.88 0.76 3.18
C ARG A 273 17.08 1.69 2.28
N ALA A 274 15.94 2.19 2.75
CA ALA A 274 15.10 3.12 1.99
C ALA A 274 14.71 4.38 2.77
N ILE A 275 14.44 5.43 2.01
CA ILE A 275 13.85 6.69 2.44
C ILE A 275 12.41 6.73 1.92
N PHE A 276 11.46 7.02 2.80
CA PHE A 276 10.03 6.91 2.55
C PHE A 276 9.35 8.28 2.44
N ASN A 277 8.56 8.47 1.37
CA ASN A 277 7.62 9.59 1.20
C ASN A 277 6.18 9.07 1.31
N ASP A 278 5.47 9.58 2.32
CA ASP A 278 4.10 9.21 2.68
C ASP A 278 3.07 9.79 1.70
N SER A 279 1.80 9.38 1.83
CA SER A 279 0.74 9.78 0.89
C SER A 279 0.63 11.30 0.71
N TYR A 280 0.30 11.73 -0.52
CA TYR A 280 0.37 13.14 -0.89
C TYR A 280 -0.76 13.95 -0.22
N GLU A 281 -0.41 14.59 0.90
CA GLU A 281 -1.30 15.45 1.69
C GLU A 281 -0.88 16.93 1.67
N VAL A 282 -0.34 17.42 0.56
CA VAL A 282 -0.04 18.86 0.38
C VAL A 282 -1.29 19.58 -0.09
N TYR A 283 -1.89 20.39 0.77
CA TYR A 283 -3.22 20.96 0.54
C TYR A 283 -3.16 22.36 -0.09
N GLY A 284 -4.02 22.59 -1.09
CA GLY A 284 -4.17 23.89 -1.74
C GLY A 284 -2.93 24.35 -2.50
N THR A 285 -2.02 23.43 -2.85
CA THR A 285 -0.81 23.73 -3.63
C THR A 285 -1.11 23.55 -5.11
N ASP A 286 -1.54 24.61 -5.77
CA ASP A 286 -1.90 24.62 -7.20
C ASP A 286 -0.89 25.36 -8.06
N PHE A 287 0.27 25.75 -7.52
CA PHE A 287 1.23 26.61 -8.21
C PHE A 287 2.67 26.39 -7.72
N THR A 288 3.64 26.95 -8.42
CA THR A 288 5.04 27.12 -7.98
C THR A 288 5.65 28.34 -8.70
N PRO A 289 6.67 29.05 -8.17
CA PRO A 289 7.08 30.34 -8.72
C PRO A 289 7.47 30.36 -10.20
N ASN A 290 7.96 29.25 -10.77
CA ASN A 290 8.33 29.11 -12.19
C ASN A 290 7.25 28.39 -13.03
N PHE A 291 6.00 28.30 -12.55
CA PHE A 291 4.97 27.49 -13.19
C PHE A 291 4.62 27.98 -14.59
N PHE A 292 4.58 29.29 -14.86
CA PHE A 292 4.21 29.80 -16.19
C PHE A 292 5.27 29.52 -17.25
N GLU A 293 6.56 29.55 -16.86
CA GLU A 293 7.69 29.22 -17.71
C GLU A 293 7.73 27.72 -18.03
N GLU A 294 7.57 26.87 -17.01
CA GLU A 294 7.49 25.42 -17.21
C GLU A 294 6.22 25.03 -17.96
N PHE A 295 5.07 25.67 -17.71
CA PHE A 295 3.85 25.51 -18.50
C PHE A 295 4.10 25.83 -19.98
N GLN A 296 4.65 27.01 -20.28
CA GLN A 296 4.89 27.41 -21.68
C GLN A 296 5.85 26.44 -22.39
N LYS A 297 6.86 25.95 -21.68
CA LYS A 297 7.82 24.95 -22.16
C LYS A 297 7.18 23.57 -22.38
N LEU A 298 6.25 23.14 -21.51
CA LEU A 298 5.65 21.81 -21.52
C LEU A 298 4.37 21.71 -22.38
N ARG A 299 3.65 22.81 -22.56
CA ARG A 299 2.35 22.90 -23.27
C ARG A 299 2.42 23.67 -24.59
N GLY A 300 3.50 24.43 -24.83
CA GLY A 300 3.79 25.09 -26.11
C GLY A 300 3.24 26.52 -26.26
N TYR A 301 2.46 27.03 -25.32
CA TYR A 301 1.86 28.36 -25.39
C TYR A 301 1.88 29.13 -24.06
N ASP A 302 1.77 30.45 -24.15
CA ASP A 302 1.72 31.33 -22.99
C ASP A 302 0.34 31.32 -22.33
N LEU A 303 0.22 30.59 -21.21
CA LEU A 303 -1.00 30.55 -20.39
C LEU A 303 -1.43 31.93 -19.87
N LYS A 304 -0.49 32.88 -19.73
CA LYS A 304 -0.82 34.22 -19.24
C LYS A 304 -1.80 34.91 -20.19
N LYS A 305 -1.80 34.61 -21.50
CA LYS A 305 -2.81 35.12 -22.45
C LYS A 305 -4.23 34.59 -22.23
N GLN A 306 -4.39 33.53 -21.44
CA GLN A 306 -5.64 32.78 -21.28
C GLN A 306 -6.23 32.84 -19.87
N LEU A 307 -5.69 33.66 -18.96
CA LEU A 307 -6.18 33.74 -17.57
C LEU A 307 -7.69 34.01 -17.42
N PRO A 308 -8.36 34.85 -18.24
CA PRO A 308 -9.81 35.01 -18.16
C PRO A 308 -10.59 33.73 -18.48
N ASN A 309 -10.07 32.89 -19.38
CA ASN A 309 -10.69 31.62 -19.78
C ASN A 309 -10.38 30.50 -18.76
N LEU A 310 -9.14 30.44 -18.26
CA LEU A 310 -8.69 29.52 -17.21
C LEU A 310 -9.49 29.72 -15.91
N LEU A 311 -9.74 30.99 -15.55
CA LEU A 311 -10.40 31.41 -14.31
C LEU A 311 -11.88 31.78 -14.54
N ASN A 312 -12.49 31.21 -15.57
CA ASN A 312 -13.93 31.31 -15.83
C ASN A 312 -14.71 30.40 -14.87
N GLU A 313 -15.76 30.96 -14.26
CA GLU A 313 -16.65 30.36 -13.26
C GLU A 313 -17.82 29.56 -13.90
N THR A 314 -17.85 29.43 -15.24
CA THR A 314 -18.79 28.55 -15.96
C THR A 314 -18.10 27.35 -16.59
N ASP A 315 -18.82 26.22 -16.64
CA ASP A 315 -18.41 25.05 -17.39
C ASP A 315 -18.41 25.37 -18.89
N ASN A 316 -17.25 25.25 -19.54
CA ASN A 316 -17.07 25.51 -20.96
C ASN A 316 -15.81 24.81 -21.49
N GLU A 317 -15.85 24.40 -22.75
CA GLU A 317 -14.80 23.59 -23.40
C GLU A 317 -13.40 24.24 -23.30
N ILE A 318 -13.28 25.54 -23.63
CA ILE A 318 -11.99 26.23 -23.66
C ILE A 318 -11.37 26.32 -22.26
N GLY A 319 -12.15 26.72 -21.25
CA GLY A 319 -11.68 26.74 -19.86
C GLY A 319 -11.29 25.35 -19.36
N ASN A 320 -12.03 24.31 -19.74
CA ASN A 320 -11.77 22.92 -19.35
C ASN A 320 -10.47 22.38 -19.95
N ARG A 321 -10.21 22.65 -21.24
CA ARG A 321 -8.94 22.36 -21.91
C ARG A 321 -7.75 23.04 -21.22
N LEU A 322 -7.88 24.32 -20.90
CA LEU A 322 -6.86 25.09 -20.18
C LEU A 322 -6.59 24.51 -18.78
N ARG A 323 -7.63 24.07 -18.07
CA ARG A 323 -7.51 23.38 -16.77
C ARG A 323 -6.89 21.99 -16.89
N SER A 324 -7.13 21.29 -18.00
CA SER A 324 -6.49 20.00 -18.32
C SER A 324 -4.97 20.17 -18.49
N ASP A 325 -4.54 21.13 -19.32
CA ASP A 325 -3.13 21.49 -19.49
C ASP A 325 -2.48 21.93 -18.16
N TYR A 326 -3.22 22.66 -17.32
CA TYR A 326 -2.77 23.11 -16.01
C TYR A 326 -2.48 21.93 -15.06
N ARG A 327 -3.44 21.00 -14.94
CA ARG A 327 -3.33 19.80 -14.08
C ARG A 327 -2.25 18.85 -14.58
N GLN A 328 -2.13 18.67 -15.90
CA GLN A 328 -1.01 17.93 -16.49
C GLN A 328 0.34 18.60 -16.17
N THR A 329 0.42 19.93 -16.15
CA THR A 329 1.66 20.64 -15.79
C THR A 329 2.03 20.42 -14.32
N LEU A 330 1.06 20.41 -13.39
CA LEU A 330 1.30 20.01 -12.00
C LEU A 330 1.79 18.56 -11.89
N SER A 331 1.21 17.64 -12.69
CA SER A 331 1.65 16.24 -12.77
C SER A 331 3.11 16.11 -13.22
N ASP A 332 3.48 16.82 -14.28
CA ASP A 332 4.84 16.77 -14.85
C ASP A 332 5.87 17.33 -13.87
N LEU A 333 5.55 18.43 -13.17
CA LEU A 333 6.41 19.04 -12.17
C LEU A 333 6.60 18.15 -10.93
N LEU A 334 5.53 17.49 -10.46
CA LEU A 334 5.63 16.55 -9.34
C LEU A 334 6.44 15.30 -9.72
N ASN A 335 6.21 14.74 -10.91
CA ASN A 335 7.00 13.61 -11.41
C ASN A 335 8.49 13.98 -11.55
N LYS A 336 8.79 15.22 -11.98
CA LYS A 336 10.16 15.75 -12.02
C LYS A 336 10.78 15.83 -10.62
N PHE A 337 10.04 16.31 -9.63
CA PHE A 337 10.46 16.35 -8.23
C PHE A 337 10.75 14.94 -7.68
N ASP A 338 9.84 13.98 -7.88
CA ASP A 338 10.00 12.61 -7.36
C ASP A 338 11.19 11.88 -8.00
N ASN A 339 11.40 12.04 -9.32
CA ASN A 339 12.59 11.51 -9.98
C ASN A 339 13.89 12.14 -9.44
N SER A 340 13.91 13.46 -9.22
CA SER A 340 15.07 14.15 -8.63
C SER A 340 15.33 13.75 -7.17
N TRP A 341 14.28 13.45 -6.40
CA TRP A 341 14.39 12.86 -5.05
C TRP A 341 14.93 11.42 -5.09
N THR A 342 14.43 10.57 -5.99
CA THR A 342 14.96 9.22 -6.23
C THR A 342 16.43 9.23 -6.65
N ASN A 343 16.82 10.17 -7.53
CA ASN A 343 18.22 10.35 -7.93
C ASN A 343 19.10 10.79 -6.75
N TRP A 344 18.64 11.73 -5.92
CA TRP A 344 19.33 12.12 -4.69
C TRP A 344 19.50 10.94 -3.74
N ALA A 345 18.45 10.16 -3.47
CA ALA A 345 18.50 9.05 -2.53
C ALA A 345 19.47 7.95 -3.01
N ASN A 346 19.38 7.58 -4.30
CA ASN A 346 20.28 6.58 -4.89
C ASN A 346 21.75 7.06 -4.90
N SER A 347 22.02 8.38 -5.02
CA SER A 347 23.38 8.92 -4.86
C SER A 347 23.98 8.68 -3.47
N LYS A 348 23.13 8.47 -2.44
CA LYS A 348 23.49 8.11 -1.07
C LYS A 348 23.39 6.60 -0.80
N LYS A 349 23.14 5.79 -1.84
CA LYS A 349 22.85 4.34 -1.75
C LYS A 349 21.59 4.01 -0.95
N PHE A 350 20.67 4.97 -0.82
CA PHE A 350 19.33 4.71 -0.30
C PHE A 350 18.39 4.38 -1.47
N LYS A 351 17.40 3.53 -1.20
CA LYS A 351 16.24 3.32 -2.07
C LYS A 351 15.15 4.33 -1.76
N THR A 352 14.25 4.60 -2.69
CA THR A 352 13.02 5.36 -2.43
C THR A 352 11.79 4.47 -2.31
N LYS A 353 10.91 4.80 -1.36
CA LYS A 353 9.60 4.18 -1.19
C LYS A 353 8.52 5.28 -1.22
N LEU A 354 7.47 5.15 -2.02
CA LEU A 354 6.55 6.27 -2.31
C LEU A 354 5.08 5.84 -2.36
N GLN A 355 4.24 6.54 -1.60
CA GLN A 355 2.79 6.55 -1.75
C GLN A 355 2.34 7.70 -2.66
N ALA A 356 2.19 7.43 -3.97
CA ALA A 356 1.80 8.45 -4.94
C ALA A 356 0.31 8.85 -4.89
N HIS A 357 -0.55 8.11 -4.20
CA HIS A 357 -1.98 8.42 -4.12
C HIS A 357 -2.24 9.70 -3.30
N GLY A 358 -3.38 10.35 -3.56
CA GLY A 358 -3.68 11.70 -3.07
C GLY A 358 -3.02 12.83 -3.87
N SER A 359 -2.09 12.52 -4.78
CA SER A 359 -1.43 13.51 -5.64
C SER A 359 -2.34 14.05 -6.75
N PRO A 360 -2.00 15.19 -7.36
CA PRO A 360 -2.67 15.71 -8.56
C PRO A 360 -2.24 15.00 -9.86
N GLY A 361 -1.19 14.17 -9.82
CA GLY A 361 -0.51 13.68 -11.01
C GLY A 361 -0.93 12.29 -11.48
N ASN A 362 -0.31 11.84 -12.57
CA ASN A 362 -0.52 10.49 -13.11
C ASN A 362 0.06 9.45 -12.14
N LEU A 363 -0.80 8.78 -11.37
CA LEU A 363 -0.42 7.79 -10.36
C LEU A 363 0.53 6.71 -10.88
N ILE A 364 0.37 6.24 -12.13
CA ILE A 364 1.22 5.18 -12.70
C ILE A 364 2.66 5.67 -12.83
N ASP A 365 2.84 6.88 -13.36
CA ASP A 365 4.16 7.48 -13.57
C ASP A 365 4.82 7.84 -12.24
N LEU A 366 4.05 8.44 -11.32
CA LEU A 366 4.52 8.81 -10.00
C LEU A 366 4.95 7.58 -9.19
N TYR A 367 4.14 6.50 -9.15
CA TYR A 367 4.56 5.25 -8.51
C TYR A 367 5.83 4.66 -9.14
N ALA A 368 5.97 4.71 -10.47
CA ALA A 368 7.15 4.19 -11.17
C ALA A 368 8.44 5.00 -10.93
N SER A 369 8.33 6.26 -10.48
CA SER A 369 9.47 7.14 -10.18
C SER A 369 10.29 6.72 -8.95
N ALA A 370 9.73 5.88 -8.06
CA ALA A 370 10.40 5.36 -6.87
C ALA A 370 11.04 3.98 -7.10
N ASP A 371 12.01 3.59 -6.28
CA ASP A 371 12.53 2.21 -6.30
C ASP A 371 11.50 1.17 -5.84
N ILE A 372 10.63 1.54 -4.90
CA ILE A 372 9.58 0.70 -4.30
C ILE A 372 8.26 1.48 -4.30
N PRO A 373 7.31 1.17 -5.20
CA PRO A 373 5.95 1.69 -5.13
C PRO A 373 5.23 1.18 -3.86
N GLU A 374 4.54 2.06 -3.13
CA GLU A 374 3.76 1.69 -1.93
C GLU A 374 2.30 2.10 -2.05
N CYS A 375 1.35 1.17 -1.87
CA CYS A 375 -0.06 1.54 -1.67
C CYS A 375 -0.44 1.56 -0.18
N GLU A 376 -1.74 1.70 0.11
CA GLU A 376 -2.28 1.61 1.46
C GLU A 376 -3.61 0.82 1.47
N THR A 377 -3.91 0.11 2.56
CA THR A 377 -5.28 -0.36 2.87
C THR A 377 -5.91 0.39 4.03
N PHE A 378 -7.15 0.83 3.81
CA PHE A 378 -8.01 1.44 4.83
C PHE A 378 -9.25 0.60 5.09
N GLY A 379 -9.67 0.51 6.36
CA GLY A 379 -10.93 -0.14 6.73
C GLY A 379 -10.84 -1.66 6.70
N SER A 380 -11.99 -2.34 6.64
CA SER A 380 -12.04 -3.81 6.57
C SER A 380 -13.00 -4.28 5.50
N MET A 381 -12.50 -5.12 4.60
CA MET A 381 -13.25 -5.68 3.49
C MET A 381 -14.34 -6.66 3.94
N PRO A 382 -15.45 -6.76 3.20
CA PRO A 382 -16.39 -7.86 3.34
C PRO A 382 -15.82 -9.14 2.69
N PHE A 383 -15.71 -10.21 3.47
CA PHE A 383 -15.38 -11.55 2.98
C PHE A 383 -16.45 -12.55 3.45
N ASP A 384 -16.92 -13.40 2.55
CA ASP A 384 -17.99 -14.38 2.81
C ASP A 384 -17.45 -15.67 3.47
N ILE A 385 -16.44 -15.55 4.33
CA ILE A 385 -15.78 -16.69 4.98
C ILE A 385 -16.58 -17.09 6.25
N PRO A 386 -17.00 -18.35 6.43
CA PRO A 386 -17.80 -18.75 7.60
C PRO A 386 -17.02 -18.55 8.90
N GLY A 387 -17.62 -17.85 9.85
CA GLY A 387 -17.00 -17.49 11.13
C GLY A 387 -16.11 -16.23 11.08
N PHE A 388 -15.87 -15.63 9.90
CA PHE A 388 -15.24 -14.32 9.81
C PHE A 388 -16.19 -13.25 10.37
N ARG A 389 -15.67 -12.40 11.26
CA ARG A 389 -16.47 -11.43 12.02
C ARG A 389 -16.30 -10.02 11.47
N ARG A 390 -17.41 -9.44 10.99
CA ARG A 390 -17.46 -8.06 10.47
C ARG A 390 -18.58 -7.24 11.12
N GLU A 391 -18.45 -6.98 12.42
CA GLU A 391 -19.38 -6.11 13.16
C GLU A 391 -19.32 -4.67 12.65
N LYS A 392 -20.49 -4.04 12.44
CA LYS A 392 -20.62 -2.71 11.84
C LYS A 392 -20.11 -1.61 12.78
N GLU A 393 -20.32 -1.82 14.08
CA GLU A 393 -19.98 -0.91 15.17
C GLU A 393 -18.46 -0.71 15.31
N ASP A 394 -17.67 -1.63 14.73
CA ASP A 394 -16.21 -1.67 14.83
C ASP A 394 -15.48 -1.32 13.52
N ILE A 395 -16.21 -1.01 12.42
CA ILE A 395 -15.63 -0.58 11.13
C ILE A 395 -16.07 0.81 10.70
N ARG A 396 -15.17 1.50 10.01
CA ARG A 396 -15.48 2.74 9.28
C ARG A 396 -16.28 2.39 8.02
N GLU A 397 -17.05 3.34 7.50
CA GLU A 397 -17.61 3.27 6.15
C GLU A 397 -16.52 3.49 5.10
N GLY A 398 -16.55 2.69 4.02
CA GLY A 398 -15.53 2.65 2.98
C GLY A 398 -14.70 1.36 3.05
N ASP A 399 -14.54 0.74 1.89
CA ASP A 399 -13.81 -0.51 1.66
C ASP A 399 -12.58 -0.23 0.78
N ALA A 400 -11.50 -0.99 0.93
CA ALA A 400 -10.35 -0.93 0.03
C ALA A 400 -10.74 -1.44 -1.37
N ASP A 401 -10.31 -0.75 -2.43
CA ASP A 401 -10.70 -1.14 -3.79
C ASP A 401 -9.55 -1.87 -4.53
N PRO A 402 -9.75 -3.10 -5.03
CA PRO A 402 -8.74 -3.85 -5.79
C PRO A 402 -8.18 -3.10 -7.00
N VAL A 403 -8.99 -2.35 -7.74
CA VAL A 403 -8.53 -1.54 -8.88
C VAL A 403 -7.63 -0.41 -8.39
N MET A 404 -7.96 0.23 -7.27
CA MET A 404 -7.10 1.26 -6.67
C MET A 404 -5.75 0.68 -6.19
N LEU A 405 -5.76 -0.48 -5.53
CA LEU A 405 -4.53 -1.17 -5.10
C LEU A 405 -3.60 -1.47 -6.28
N LYS A 406 -4.17 -1.83 -7.43
CA LYS A 406 -3.40 -2.20 -8.63
C LYS A 406 -2.65 -1.04 -9.30
N PHE A 407 -2.86 0.22 -8.91
CA PHE A 407 -2.03 1.32 -9.44
C PHE A 407 -0.55 1.17 -9.05
N SER A 408 -0.25 0.80 -7.80
CA SER A 408 1.13 0.64 -7.33
C SER A 408 1.80 -0.60 -7.95
N SER A 409 1.08 -1.72 -8.00
CA SER A 409 1.61 -2.97 -8.57
C SER A 409 1.79 -2.88 -10.08
N SER A 410 0.82 -2.31 -10.82
CA SER A 410 0.96 -2.06 -12.26
C SER A 410 2.19 -1.22 -12.57
N ALA A 411 2.38 -0.09 -11.87
CA ALA A 411 3.55 0.76 -12.02
C ALA A 411 4.86 0.01 -11.74
N GLY A 412 4.90 -0.80 -10.67
CA GLY A 412 6.03 -1.67 -10.37
C GLY A 412 6.30 -2.70 -11.46
N HIS A 413 5.26 -3.38 -11.95
CA HIS A 413 5.34 -4.42 -12.97
C HIS A 413 5.83 -3.89 -14.31
N ILE A 414 5.26 -2.79 -14.83
CA ILE A 414 5.65 -2.23 -16.14
C ILE A 414 7.04 -1.59 -16.13
N SER A 415 7.48 -1.07 -14.97
CA SER A 415 8.80 -0.43 -14.80
C SER A 415 9.89 -1.36 -14.26
N GLY A 416 9.57 -2.62 -13.94
CA GLY A 416 10.53 -3.65 -13.56
C GLY A 416 11.00 -3.63 -12.09
N LYS A 417 10.21 -3.05 -11.19
CA LYS A 417 10.48 -3.07 -9.74
C LYS A 417 10.10 -4.44 -9.17
N ASN A 418 10.97 -5.03 -8.35
CA ASN A 418 10.72 -6.36 -7.77
C ASN A 418 9.84 -6.31 -6.50
N LEU A 419 9.94 -5.22 -5.73
CA LEU A 419 9.18 -5.01 -4.51
C LEU A 419 8.10 -3.98 -4.76
N ILE A 420 6.87 -4.33 -4.39
CA ILE A 420 5.71 -3.44 -4.31
C ILE A 420 5.20 -3.57 -2.89
N SER A 421 5.20 -2.48 -2.14
CA SER A 421 4.84 -2.48 -0.73
C SER A 421 3.45 -1.94 -0.45
N SER A 422 3.01 -2.10 0.78
CA SER A 422 1.75 -1.54 1.27
C SER A 422 1.93 -1.11 2.72
N GLU A 423 1.43 0.08 3.03
CA GLU A 423 0.96 0.37 4.38
C GLU A 423 -0.32 -0.44 4.62
N THR A 424 -0.33 -1.26 5.67
CA THR A 424 -1.29 -2.36 5.78
C THR A 424 -1.99 -2.38 7.12
N PHE A 425 -3.32 -2.53 7.08
CA PHE A 425 -4.25 -2.57 8.21
C PHE A 425 -4.59 -1.20 8.85
N THR A 426 -4.40 -0.09 8.14
CA THR A 426 -4.81 1.23 8.64
C THR A 426 -6.33 1.28 8.87
N TRP A 427 -6.75 1.62 10.09
CA TRP A 427 -8.16 1.65 10.46
C TRP A 427 -8.93 0.34 10.26
N LEU A 428 -8.26 -0.82 10.30
CA LEU A 428 -8.88 -2.14 10.06
C LEU A 428 -10.10 -2.39 10.95
N ARG A 429 -9.98 -2.08 12.25
CA ARG A 429 -11.10 -2.02 13.20
C ARG A 429 -10.88 -0.88 14.19
N GLU A 430 -11.81 -0.69 15.10
CA GLU A 430 -11.56 0.08 16.33
C GLU A 430 -10.30 -0.44 17.08
N HIS A 431 -9.56 0.46 17.73
CA HIS A 431 -8.11 0.32 17.99
C HIS A 431 -7.69 -0.92 18.79
N PHE A 432 -8.56 -1.41 19.69
CA PHE A 432 -8.29 -2.58 20.52
C PHE A 432 -9.17 -3.79 20.18
N LYS A 433 -9.88 -3.74 19.03
CA LYS A 433 -10.87 -4.73 18.60
C LYS A 433 -10.47 -5.49 17.32
N THR A 434 -9.22 -5.39 16.89
CA THR A 434 -8.69 -6.17 15.75
C THR A 434 -8.17 -7.54 16.19
N ALA A 435 -8.66 -8.61 15.59
CA ALA A 435 -8.16 -9.98 15.75
C ALA A 435 -7.21 -10.39 14.61
N LEU A 436 -6.27 -11.30 14.86
CA LEU A 436 -5.34 -11.80 13.83
C LEU A 436 -6.07 -12.51 12.68
N SER A 437 -7.21 -13.15 12.99
CA SER A 437 -8.11 -13.77 12.01
C SER A 437 -8.75 -12.77 11.05
N GLN A 438 -8.86 -11.50 11.44
CA GLN A 438 -9.33 -10.42 10.57
C GLN A 438 -8.20 -9.89 9.68
N CYS A 439 -6.96 -9.86 10.16
CA CYS A 439 -5.80 -9.42 9.39
C CYS A 439 -5.46 -10.34 8.19
N LYS A 440 -5.75 -11.65 8.29
CA LYS A 440 -5.36 -12.62 7.25
C LYS A 440 -5.95 -12.30 5.86
N PRO A 441 -7.29 -12.28 5.64
CA PRO A 441 -7.85 -12.12 4.30
C PRO A 441 -7.58 -10.72 3.70
N GLU A 442 -7.36 -9.70 4.53
CA GLU A 442 -6.95 -8.36 4.09
C GLU A 442 -5.52 -8.37 3.50
N ALA A 443 -4.59 -9.10 4.11
CA ALA A 443 -3.26 -9.34 3.55
C ALA A 443 -3.30 -10.23 2.30
N GLU A 444 -4.21 -11.20 2.25
CA GLU A 444 -4.43 -12.03 1.07
C GLU A 444 -4.92 -11.21 -0.13
N ASP A 445 -5.87 -10.28 0.07
CA ASP A 445 -6.38 -9.42 -1.00
C ASP A 445 -5.33 -8.44 -1.52
N LEU A 446 -4.49 -7.88 -0.63
CA LEU A 446 -3.29 -7.13 -1.03
C LEU A 446 -2.36 -7.96 -1.94
N MET A 447 -2.04 -9.18 -1.51
CA MET A 447 -1.13 -10.06 -2.25
C MET A 447 -1.70 -10.51 -3.61
N LEU A 448 -3.01 -10.73 -3.69
CA LEU A 448 -3.73 -11.00 -4.94
C LEU A 448 -3.69 -9.80 -5.92
N ASN A 449 -3.58 -8.58 -5.40
CA ASN A 449 -3.45 -7.37 -6.22
C ASN A 449 -1.98 -6.99 -6.53
N GLY A 450 -1.02 -7.86 -6.23
CA GLY A 450 0.39 -7.74 -6.65
C GLY A 450 1.33 -7.13 -5.62
N ILE A 451 0.84 -6.81 -4.42
CA ILE A 451 1.69 -6.38 -3.31
C ILE A 451 2.50 -7.58 -2.80
N ASN A 452 3.78 -7.38 -2.52
CA ASN A 452 4.65 -8.45 -2.01
C ASN A 452 5.58 -8.00 -0.86
N HIS A 453 5.41 -6.80 -0.31
CA HIS A 453 6.22 -6.28 0.80
C HIS A 453 5.41 -5.44 1.82
N ILE A 454 4.75 -6.09 2.77
CA ILE A 454 3.82 -5.51 3.76
C ILE A 454 4.53 -4.73 4.88
N PHE A 455 4.08 -3.50 5.15
CA PHE A 455 4.40 -2.70 6.33
C PHE A 455 3.17 -2.62 7.25
N LEU A 456 3.33 -3.11 8.48
CA LEU A 456 2.29 -3.18 9.50
C LEU A 456 1.99 -1.79 10.08
N HIS A 457 0.87 -1.21 9.66
CA HIS A 457 0.31 -0.01 10.27
C HIS A 457 -0.51 -0.37 11.51
N GLY A 458 -0.23 0.18 12.69
CA GLY A 458 0.98 0.84 13.16
C GLY A 458 1.73 -0.02 14.17
N SER A 459 2.99 0.32 14.45
CA SER A 459 3.84 -0.46 15.36
C SER A 459 4.51 0.44 16.41
N THR A 460 3.72 1.23 17.16
CA THR A 460 4.20 2.34 18.02
C THR A 460 5.31 1.94 19.00
N TYR A 461 6.40 2.73 19.07
CA TYR A 461 7.39 2.63 20.16
C TYR A 461 6.72 2.87 21.52
N SER A 462 7.05 2.05 22.51
CA SER A 462 6.62 2.24 23.90
C SER A 462 7.71 1.76 24.85
N PRO A 463 8.29 2.63 25.70
CA PRO A 463 9.30 2.24 26.66
C PRO A 463 8.68 1.50 27.85
N THR A 464 9.49 0.75 28.61
CA THR A 464 9.08 0.02 29.83
C THR A 464 8.54 0.92 30.95
N ARG A 465 8.87 2.22 30.95
CA ARG A 465 8.31 3.22 31.89
C ARG A 465 6.87 3.61 31.57
N ALA A 466 6.39 3.37 30.34
CA ALA A 466 5.02 3.66 29.97
C ALA A 466 4.07 2.61 30.59
N THR A 467 3.09 3.07 31.36
CA THR A 467 2.03 2.22 31.90
C THR A 467 1.24 1.55 30.76
N TRP A 468 0.77 0.32 30.97
CA TRP A 468 -0.09 -0.37 30.00
C TRP A 468 -1.33 0.49 29.67
N PRO A 469 -1.74 0.65 28.40
CA PRO A 469 -1.38 -0.13 27.21
C PRO A 469 -0.06 0.27 26.52
N GLY A 470 0.72 1.16 27.14
CA GLY A 470 1.89 1.80 26.54
C GLY A 470 1.47 2.87 25.53
N TRP A 471 2.45 3.48 24.88
CA TRP A 471 2.17 4.52 23.88
C TRP A 471 1.46 3.94 22.65
N LYS A 472 0.67 4.78 21.99
CA LYS A 472 -0.18 4.45 20.85
C LYS A 472 -0.14 5.57 19.83
N PHE A 473 -0.05 5.21 18.56
CA PHE A 473 -0.52 6.06 17.47
C PHE A 473 -2.05 6.08 17.46
N TYR A 474 -2.66 7.15 16.93
CA TYR A 474 -4.10 7.34 17.05
C TYR A 474 -4.91 6.34 16.21
N ALA A 475 -4.40 5.97 15.02
CA ALA A 475 -5.05 5.03 14.13
C ALA A 475 -4.67 3.59 14.46
N SER A 476 -5.62 2.68 14.25
CA SER A 476 -5.40 1.23 14.36
C SER A 476 -4.68 0.69 13.13
N VAL A 477 -4.07 -0.50 13.16
CA VAL A 477 -3.89 -1.42 14.29
C VAL A 477 -2.69 -0.98 15.16
N ASN A 478 -2.40 -1.64 16.27
CA ASN A 478 -1.13 -1.44 16.99
C ASN A 478 -0.41 -2.78 17.27
N PHE A 479 0.51 -3.15 16.38
CA PHE A 479 1.38 -4.32 16.48
C PHE A 479 2.62 -4.00 17.33
N ASN A 480 2.51 -4.17 18.65
CA ASN A 480 3.67 -4.18 19.54
C ASN A 480 3.46 -5.13 20.73
N ALA A 481 4.56 -5.42 21.44
CA ALA A 481 4.62 -6.39 22.54
C ALA A 481 3.74 -6.07 23.78
N ASN A 482 3.10 -4.90 23.83
CA ASN A 482 2.17 -4.53 24.90
C ASN A 482 0.70 -4.88 24.55
N ASN A 483 0.40 -5.18 23.28
CA ASN A 483 -0.92 -5.61 22.83
C ASN A 483 -1.09 -7.13 23.03
N THR A 484 -2.27 -7.61 23.44
CA THR A 484 -2.48 -9.02 23.79
C THR A 484 -2.32 -9.94 22.58
N ILE A 485 -2.74 -9.50 21.39
CA ILE A 485 -2.58 -10.26 20.13
C ILE A 485 -1.12 -10.59 19.79
N TRP A 486 -0.14 -9.94 20.43
CA TRP A 486 1.28 -10.22 20.22
C TRP A 486 1.70 -11.65 20.61
N GLU A 487 0.93 -12.31 21.47
CA GLU A 487 1.18 -13.70 21.89
C GLU A 487 1.15 -14.71 20.72
N ASP A 488 0.31 -14.42 19.73
CA ASP A 488 0.00 -15.28 18.58
C ASP A 488 0.34 -14.61 17.24
N ALA A 489 0.65 -13.31 17.22
CA ALA A 489 1.11 -12.56 16.06
C ALA A 489 2.26 -13.22 15.25
N PRO A 490 3.22 -13.97 15.83
CA PRO A 490 4.25 -14.65 15.06
C PRO A 490 3.69 -15.66 14.03
N ALA A 491 2.49 -16.20 14.26
CA ALA A 491 1.85 -17.12 13.32
C ALA A 491 1.32 -16.38 12.08
N LEU A 492 0.74 -15.19 12.24
CA LEU A 492 0.38 -14.29 11.13
C LEU A 492 1.64 -13.82 10.37
N PHE A 493 2.69 -13.42 11.08
CA PHE A 493 3.91 -12.92 10.45
C PHE A 493 4.66 -14.02 9.70
N SER A 494 4.66 -15.26 10.21
CA SER A 494 5.16 -16.45 9.50
C SER A 494 4.36 -16.71 8.22
N TYR A 495 3.02 -16.66 8.27
CA TYR A 495 2.16 -16.81 7.09
C TYR A 495 2.46 -15.77 6.01
N ILE A 496 2.51 -14.47 6.39
CA ILE A 496 2.90 -13.39 5.47
C ILE A 496 4.30 -13.68 4.90
N ALA A 497 5.27 -14.09 5.73
CA ALA A 497 6.62 -14.37 5.29
C ALA A 497 6.71 -15.51 4.26
N ASN A 498 5.93 -16.59 4.45
CA ASN A 498 5.85 -17.70 3.51
C ASN A 498 5.26 -17.22 2.17
N CYS A 499 4.15 -16.46 2.19
CA CYS A 499 3.53 -15.91 0.99
C CYS A 499 4.46 -14.95 0.22
N GLN A 500 5.07 -13.98 0.91
CA GLN A 500 5.97 -13.01 0.27
C GLN A 500 7.25 -13.68 -0.26
N SER A 501 7.77 -14.71 0.40
CA SER A 501 8.92 -15.49 -0.12
C SER A 501 8.63 -16.11 -1.49
N MET A 502 7.37 -16.51 -1.74
CA MET A 502 6.91 -17.02 -3.02
C MET A 502 6.60 -15.89 -4.01
N LEU A 503 5.91 -14.84 -3.58
CA LEU A 503 5.48 -13.71 -4.42
C LEU A 503 6.59 -12.71 -4.80
N GLN A 504 7.79 -12.84 -4.24
CA GLN A 504 8.98 -12.08 -4.65
C GLN A 504 9.89 -12.84 -5.64
N GLN A 505 9.56 -14.09 -6.01
CA GLN A 505 10.32 -14.84 -7.03
C GLN A 505 9.95 -14.45 -8.45
N GLY A 506 10.91 -14.50 -9.37
CA GLY A 506 10.67 -14.34 -10.79
C GLY A 506 9.93 -13.04 -11.15
N LYS A 507 9.10 -13.08 -12.19
CA LYS A 507 8.37 -11.90 -12.69
C LYS A 507 6.85 -12.04 -12.52
N PRO A 508 6.10 -10.92 -12.44
CA PRO A 508 4.65 -10.92 -12.69
C PRO A 508 4.33 -11.57 -14.05
N ASP A 509 3.18 -12.23 -14.16
CA ASP A 509 2.79 -12.97 -15.37
C ASP A 509 1.40 -12.54 -15.88
N ASN A 510 1.12 -11.24 -15.77
CA ASN A 510 -0.03 -10.57 -16.38
C ASN A 510 0.21 -10.41 -17.88
N GLU A 511 -0.81 -10.67 -18.69
CA GLU A 511 -0.69 -10.71 -20.16
C GLU A 511 -1.37 -9.52 -20.84
N VAL A 512 -2.19 -8.78 -20.09
CA VAL A 512 -3.04 -7.69 -20.58
C VAL A 512 -2.60 -6.36 -19.96
N LEU A 513 -2.34 -5.37 -20.79
CA LEU A 513 -2.26 -3.98 -20.37
C LEU A 513 -3.62 -3.30 -20.55
N LEU A 514 -3.96 -2.35 -19.67
CA LEU A 514 -5.15 -1.49 -19.80
C LEU A 514 -4.74 -0.02 -19.70
N TYR A 515 -5.05 0.77 -20.73
CA TYR A 515 -4.78 2.22 -20.71
C TYR A 515 -5.64 2.94 -19.68
N TRP A 516 -5.02 3.77 -18.84
CA TRP A 516 -5.73 4.63 -17.88
C TRP A 516 -5.98 6.04 -18.48
N PRO A 517 -7.23 6.39 -18.81
CA PRO A 517 -7.55 7.67 -19.48
C PRO A 517 -7.60 8.84 -18.49
N VAL A 518 -6.44 9.22 -17.92
CA VAL A 518 -6.34 10.27 -16.89
C VAL A 518 -6.93 11.62 -17.34
N PHE A 519 -6.85 11.93 -18.64
CA PHE A 519 -7.39 13.16 -19.22
C PHE A 519 -8.91 13.29 -19.13
N ASP A 520 -9.66 12.18 -19.07
CA ASP A 520 -11.12 12.22 -18.83
C ASP A 520 -11.47 12.75 -17.42
N THR A 521 -10.50 12.76 -16.50
CA THR A 521 -10.63 13.44 -15.20
C THR A 521 -10.04 14.85 -15.25
N TRP A 522 -8.87 15.06 -15.85
CA TRP A 522 -8.26 16.39 -15.92
C TRP A 522 -9.02 17.40 -16.81
N ASP A 523 -9.85 16.97 -17.76
CA ASP A 523 -10.70 17.86 -18.57
C ASP A 523 -12.01 18.27 -17.84
N LYS A 524 -12.38 17.63 -16.72
CA LYS A 524 -13.63 17.96 -16.00
C LYS A 524 -13.60 19.38 -15.42
N TYR A 525 -14.70 20.12 -15.52
CA TYR A 525 -14.79 21.49 -14.97
C TYR A 525 -14.48 21.58 -13.47
N GLN A 526 -14.99 20.63 -12.67
CA GLN A 526 -14.74 20.52 -11.22
C GLN A 526 -14.94 21.85 -10.46
N LYS A 527 -16.01 22.59 -10.77
CA LYS A 527 -16.32 23.90 -10.15
C LYS A 527 -15.19 24.94 -10.32
N GLY A 528 -14.40 24.83 -11.38
CA GLY A 528 -13.34 25.79 -11.73
C GLY A 528 -12.01 25.59 -11.00
N THR A 529 -11.86 24.56 -10.15
CA THR A 529 -10.60 24.31 -9.43
C THR A 529 -9.44 24.04 -10.39
N LEU A 530 -8.26 24.58 -10.08
CA LEU A 530 -7.02 24.26 -10.79
C LEU A 530 -6.37 22.98 -10.22
N PHE A 531 -6.63 22.67 -8.96
CA PHE A 531 -6.08 21.53 -8.23
C PHE A 531 -7.12 20.42 -8.06
N PHE A 532 -6.71 19.20 -8.43
CA PHE A 532 -7.45 17.96 -8.20
C PHE A 532 -6.54 16.96 -7.49
N GLN A 533 -7.09 15.94 -6.83
CA GLN A 533 -6.31 14.93 -6.11
C GLN A 533 -6.93 13.54 -6.29
N PHE A 534 -6.13 12.57 -6.71
CA PHE A 534 -6.55 11.17 -6.84
C PHE A 534 -6.52 10.45 -5.48
N LYS A 535 -7.46 10.82 -4.59
CA LYS A 535 -7.50 10.33 -3.20
C LYS A 535 -8.09 8.91 -3.14
N ILE A 536 -7.43 8.04 -2.36
CA ILE A 536 -7.85 6.65 -2.11
C ILE A 536 -9.20 6.55 -1.38
N HIS A 537 -9.58 7.57 -0.61
CA HIS A 537 -10.83 7.61 0.15
C HIS A 537 -11.97 8.38 -0.57
N SER A 538 -11.79 8.76 -1.84
CA SER A 538 -12.77 9.52 -2.66
C SER A 538 -12.90 8.93 -4.08
N LEU A 539 -12.91 7.61 -4.20
CA LEU A 539 -12.86 6.92 -5.50
C LEU A 539 -14.06 7.23 -6.42
N SER A 540 -15.21 7.64 -5.87
CA SER A 540 -16.37 8.11 -6.64
C SER A 540 -16.14 9.43 -7.39
N GLU A 541 -15.13 10.23 -7.03
CA GLU A 541 -14.83 11.49 -7.72
C GLU A 541 -14.10 11.26 -9.07
N TRP A 542 -13.42 10.12 -9.24
CA TRP A 542 -12.48 9.90 -10.34
C TRP A 542 -12.36 8.48 -10.91
N LEU A 543 -12.61 7.43 -10.12
CA LEU A 543 -12.38 6.03 -10.51
C LEU A 543 -13.69 5.28 -10.82
N TYR A 544 -14.67 5.34 -9.92
CA TYR A 544 -15.94 4.61 -10.09
C TYR A 544 -16.75 5.15 -11.28
N GLU A 545 -17.61 4.30 -11.84
CA GLU A 545 -18.46 4.62 -12.99
C GLU A 545 -17.68 5.06 -14.25
N THR A 546 -16.41 4.67 -14.35
CA THR A 546 -15.58 4.84 -15.55
C THR A 546 -15.44 3.52 -16.32
N SER A 547 -15.35 3.59 -17.66
CA SER A 547 -15.09 2.42 -18.49
C SER A 547 -13.82 1.69 -18.07
N PHE A 548 -12.77 2.42 -17.67
CA PHE A 548 -11.53 1.84 -17.15
C PHE A 548 -11.77 0.94 -15.92
N TYR A 549 -12.56 1.40 -14.95
CA TYR A 549 -12.87 0.66 -13.73
C TYR A 549 -13.74 -0.58 -14.00
N ASP A 550 -14.77 -0.43 -14.83
CA ASP A 550 -15.67 -1.54 -15.16
C ASP A 550 -15.00 -2.59 -16.05
N THR A 551 -14.21 -2.18 -17.05
CA THR A 551 -13.34 -3.08 -17.84
C THR A 551 -12.36 -3.82 -16.92
N THR A 552 -11.67 -3.13 -16.00
CA THR A 552 -10.74 -3.78 -15.06
C THR A 552 -11.43 -4.86 -14.23
N LYS A 553 -12.56 -4.54 -13.57
CA LYS A 553 -13.32 -5.51 -12.78
C LYS A 553 -13.81 -6.68 -13.63
N SER A 554 -14.25 -6.42 -14.86
CA SER A 554 -14.74 -7.45 -15.78
C SER A 554 -13.63 -8.41 -16.21
N LEU A 555 -12.45 -7.89 -16.54
CA LEU A 555 -11.24 -8.68 -16.85
C LEU A 555 -10.80 -9.53 -15.66
N MET A 556 -10.65 -8.93 -14.48
CA MET A 556 -10.26 -9.66 -13.26
C MET A 556 -11.29 -10.74 -12.90
N LYS A 557 -12.59 -10.42 -12.93
CA LYS A 557 -13.67 -11.37 -12.65
C LYS A 557 -13.73 -12.54 -13.63
N LYS A 558 -13.37 -12.32 -14.91
CA LYS A 558 -13.27 -13.39 -15.91
C LYS A 558 -11.92 -14.11 -15.92
N GLY A 559 -10.98 -13.77 -15.03
CA GLY A 559 -9.72 -14.51 -14.86
C GLY A 559 -8.59 -14.07 -15.80
N TYR A 560 -8.52 -12.78 -16.13
CA TYR A 560 -7.36 -12.19 -16.84
C TYR A 560 -6.46 -11.42 -15.88
N GLY A 561 -5.14 -11.66 -15.99
CA GLY A 561 -4.11 -10.86 -15.33
C GLY A 561 -3.87 -9.54 -16.09
N VAL A 562 -4.18 -8.42 -15.44
CA VAL A 562 -4.13 -7.05 -16.00
C VAL A 562 -3.10 -6.19 -15.26
N ASP A 563 -2.36 -5.34 -15.97
CA ASP A 563 -1.65 -4.17 -15.42
C ASP A 563 -2.07 -2.89 -16.15
N PHE A 564 -2.03 -1.74 -15.48
CA PHE A 564 -2.37 -0.44 -16.05
C PHE A 564 -1.18 0.23 -16.75
N ILE A 565 -1.43 1.06 -17.76
CA ILE A 565 -0.41 1.83 -18.48
C ILE A 565 -0.82 3.29 -18.69
N SER A 566 0.16 4.20 -18.60
CA SER A 566 0.05 5.63 -18.91
C SER A 566 0.51 5.96 -20.33
N ASP A 567 0.19 7.16 -20.81
CA ASP A 567 0.73 7.73 -22.05
C ASP A 567 2.27 7.69 -22.11
N ASN A 568 2.94 7.97 -20.99
CA ASN A 568 4.41 8.00 -20.90
C ASN A 568 5.02 6.59 -21.10
N PHE A 569 4.37 5.53 -20.62
CA PHE A 569 4.81 4.15 -20.90
C PHE A 569 4.40 3.69 -22.31
N ILE A 570 3.25 4.11 -22.84
CA ILE A 570 2.86 3.86 -24.25
C ILE A 570 3.89 4.47 -25.21
N ALA A 571 4.34 5.71 -24.97
CA ALA A 571 5.36 6.38 -25.79
C ALA A 571 6.68 5.60 -25.87
N GLN A 572 7.06 4.93 -24.78
CA GLN A 572 8.28 4.12 -24.67
C GLN A 572 8.13 2.69 -25.22
N ALA A 573 6.90 2.21 -25.39
CA ALA A 573 6.60 0.84 -25.79
C ALA A 573 7.14 0.50 -27.18
N LYS A 574 7.49 -0.77 -27.36
CA LYS A 574 7.97 -1.35 -28.63
C LYS A 574 7.33 -2.71 -28.84
N VAL A 575 7.20 -3.16 -30.09
CA VAL A 575 6.80 -4.55 -30.37
C VAL A 575 8.05 -5.41 -30.52
N ILE A 576 8.10 -6.52 -29.78
CA ILE A 576 9.13 -7.56 -29.88
C ILE A 576 8.40 -8.90 -29.96
N ASN A 577 8.60 -9.65 -31.05
CA ASN A 577 7.95 -10.94 -31.29
C ASN A 577 6.41 -10.90 -31.14
N GLY A 578 5.76 -9.84 -31.64
CA GLY A 578 4.31 -9.62 -31.53
C GLY A 578 3.80 -9.17 -30.16
N GLN A 579 4.69 -9.04 -29.16
CA GLN A 579 4.33 -8.60 -27.81
C GLN A 579 4.78 -7.16 -27.54
N ILE A 580 4.02 -6.46 -26.70
CA ILE A 580 4.30 -5.10 -26.26
C ILE A 580 5.39 -5.18 -25.17
N SER A 581 6.56 -4.65 -25.46
CA SER A 581 7.72 -4.64 -24.57
C SER A 581 7.84 -3.30 -23.84
N LEU A 582 7.99 -3.39 -22.51
CA LEU A 582 8.20 -2.32 -21.55
C LEU A 582 9.41 -2.66 -20.66
N PRO A 583 9.96 -1.72 -19.86
CA PRO A 583 11.15 -1.98 -19.05
C PRO A 583 11.05 -3.19 -18.11
N GLY A 584 9.86 -3.50 -17.57
CA GLY A 584 9.67 -4.64 -16.67
C GLY A 584 9.44 -5.99 -17.35
N GLY A 585 8.86 -6.02 -18.56
CA GLY A 585 8.44 -7.26 -19.21
C GLY A 585 7.76 -7.08 -20.57
N THR A 586 7.21 -8.18 -21.09
CA THR A 586 6.44 -8.21 -22.33
C THR A 586 5.00 -8.61 -22.04
N PHE A 587 4.07 -7.94 -22.73
CA PHE A 587 2.62 -8.12 -22.58
C PHE A 587 2.02 -8.51 -23.93
N LYS A 588 0.99 -9.35 -23.93
CA LYS A 588 0.40 -9.87 -25.18
C LYS A 588 -0.53 -8.88 -25.86
N THR A 589 -1.20 -8.01 -25.10
CA THR A 589 -2.14 -7.03 -25.65
C THR A 589 -2.21 -5.77 -24.80
N LEU A 590 -2.67 -4.68 -25.40
CA LEU A 590 -3.12 -3.46 -24.73
C LEU A 590 -4.58 -3.18 -25.08
N ILE A 591 -5.43 -3.12 -24.06
CA ILE A 591 -6.83 -2.72 -24.17
C ILE A 591 -6.94 -1.21 -23.94
N ILE A 592 -7.70 -0.55 -24.82
CA ILE A 592 -8.07 0.85 -24.72
C ILE A 592 -9.56 0.91 -24.34
N PRO A 593 -9.90 1.23 -23.08
CA PRO A 593 -11.28 1.39 -22.66
C PRO A 593 -11.90 2.61 -23.34
N ALA A 594 -13.23 2.72 -23.30
CA ALA A 594 -13.89 3.92 -23.81
C ALA A 594 -13.43 5.16 -23.03
N CYS A 595 -12.94 6.16 -23.74
CA CYS A 595 -12.43 7.41 -23.19
C CYS A 595 -12.79 8.57 -24.12
N LYS A 596 -12.91 9.78 -23.57
CA LYS A 596 -13.25 10.98 -24.34
C LYS A 596 -12.02 11.72 -24.85
N LYS A 597 -10.95 11.72 -24.04
CA LYS A 597 -9.72 12.48 -24.26
C LYS A 597 -8.51 11.55 -24.35
N MET A 598 -7.81 11.60 -25.48
CA MET A 598 -6.52 10.95 -25.67
C MET A 598 -5.57 11.88 -26.44
N PRO A 599 -4.31 12.05 -26.02
CA PRO A 599 -3.32 12.78 -26.80
C PRO A 599 -3.16 12.20 -28.21
N LEU A 600 -3.05 13.06 -29.22
CA LEU A 600 -2.85 12.62 -30.61
C LEU A 600 -1.60 11.73 -30.75
N ALA A 601 -0.52 12.06 -30.04
CA ALA A 601 0.71 11.26 -30.00
C ALA A 601 0.48 9.85 -29.41
N THR A 602 -0.39 9.70 -28.41
CA THR A 602 -0.75 8.40 -27.83
C THR A 602 -1.49 7.55 -28.88
N LEU A 603 -2.48 8.11 -29.58
CA LEU A 603 -3.18 7.38 -30.66
C LEU A 603 -2.24 7.01 -31.81
N GLN A 604 -1.36 7.93 -32.24
CA GLN A 604 -0.33 7.66 -33.24
C GLN A 604 0.56 6.48 -32.83
N LYS A 605 1.00 6.46 -31.56
CA LYS A 605 1.84 5.39 -31.02
C LYS A 605 1.11 4.06 -30.92
N LEU A 606 -0.16 4.04 -30.54
CA LEU A 606 -0.99 2.82 -30.54
C LEU A 606 -1.09 2.23 -31.95
N ILE A 607 -1.32 3.06 -32.96
CA ILE A 607 -1.37 2.66 -34.37
C ILE A 607 0.00 2.17 -34.87
N GLU A 608 1.10 2.80 -34.45
CA GLU A 608 2.48 2.35 -34.73
C GLU A 608 2.72 0.95 -34.17
N LEU A 609 2.38 0.71 -32.89
CA LEU A 609 2.52 -0.60 -32.23
C LEU A 609 1.67 -1.67 -32.94
N GLN A 610 0.43 -1.34 -33.32
CA GLN A 610 -0.44 -2.28 -34.01
C GLN A 610 0.10 -2.64 -35.41
N LYS A 611 0.62 -1.66 -36.15
CA LYS A 611 1.29 -1.88 -37.44
C LYS A 611 2.60 -2.66 -37.33
N ALA A 612 3.29 -2.56 -36.20
CA ALA A 612 4.46 -3.37 -35.86
C ALA A 612 4.10 -4.80 -35.41
N GLY A 613 2.81 -5.16 -35.37
CA GLY A 613 2.33 -6.51 -35.07
C GLY A 613 1.95 -6.75 -33.59
N GLY A 614 1.82 -5.71 -32.78
CA GLY A 614 1.28 -5.82 -31.42
C GLY A 614 -0.24 -5.90 -31.39
N SER A 615 -0.82 -6.67 -30.48
CA SER A 615 -2.28 -6.67 -30.28
C SER A 615 -2.71 -5.41 -29.50
N ILE A 616 -3.51 -4.56 -30.15
CA ILE A 616 -4.18 -3.41 -29.55
C ILE A 616 -5.68 -3.62 -29.73
N ILE A 617 -6.45 -3.57 -28.65
CA ILE A 617 -7.90 -3.80 -28.64
C ILE A 617 -8.59 -2.52 -28.19
N PHE A 618 -9.39 -1.90 -29.05
CA PHE A 618 -10.18 -0.73 -28.71
C PHE A 618 -11.59 -1.16 -28.28
N GLU A 619 -12.02 -0.87 -27.05
CA GLU A 619 -13.44 -0.93 -26.65
C GLU A 619 -14.19 0.34 -27.07
N GLY A 620 -13.48 1.47 -27.14
CA GLY A 620 -13.97 2.73 -27.68
C GLY A 620 -12.84 3.54 -28.33
N LEU A 621 -13.22 4.60 -29.04
CA LEU A 621 -12.30 5.57 -29.63
C LEU A 621 -12.38 6.90 -28.90
N PRO A 622 -11.27 7.66 -28.80
CA PRO A 622 -11.29 9.01 -28.26
C PRO A 622 -12.15 9.94 -29.12
N GLU A 623 -13.02 10.70 -28.46
CA GLU A 623 -13.87 11.71 -29.11
C GLU A 623 -13.05 12.96 -29.53
N SER A 624 -11.97 13.25 -28.80
CA SER A 624 -11.25 14.53 -28.83
C SER A 624 -9.84 14.41 -28.24
N VAL A 625 -8.97 15.39 -28.53
CA VAL A 625 -7.68 15.53 -27.82
C VAL A 625 -7.85 16.33 -26.52
N PRO A 626 -7.02 16.09 -25.47
CA PRO A 626 -6.91 16.99 -24.33
C PRO A 626 -6.21 18.30 -24.70
N GLY A 627 -6.27 19.26 -23.79
CA GLY A 627 -5.51 20.51 -23.89
C GLY A 627 -6.08 21.52 -24.89
N PHE A 628 -5.51 22.73 -24.86
CA PHE A 628 -5.92 23.91 -25.63
C PHE A 628 -5.04 24.15 -26.85
N ASN A 629 -3.73 23.82 -26.79
CA ASN A 629 -2.80 24.19 -27.85
C ASN A 629 -3.15 23.49 -29.18
N ASP A 630 -3.40 24.28 -30.22
CA ASP A 630 -3.73 23.82 -31.58
C ASP A 630 -4.84 22.75 -31.64
N TYR A 631 -5.72 22.70 -30.64
CA TYR A 631 -6.61 21.55 -30.40
C TYR A 631 -7.51 21.23 -31.60
N LYS A 632 -7.98 22.26 -32.33
CA LYS A 632 -8.82 22.09 -33.53
C LYS A 632 -8.09 21.41 -34.68
N GLN A 633 -6.81 21.72 -34.86
CA GLN A 633 -5.97 21.04 -35.85
C GLN A 633 -5.72 19.60 -35.41
N GLN A 634 -5.32 19.40 -34.14
CA GLN A 634 -5.09 18.07 -33.59
C GLN A 634 -6.34 17.18 -33.61
N GLU A 635 -7.55 17.73 -33.44
CA GLU A 635 -8.81 16.99 -33.60
C GLU A 635 -9.10 16.59 -35.05
N GLN A 636 -8.77 17.45 -36.02
CA GLN A 636 -8.87 17.09 -37.43
C GLN A 636 -7.86 16.01 -37.79
N GLU A 637 -6.64 16.10 -37.28
CA GLU A 637 -5.61 15.07 -37.44
C GLU A 637 -5.99 13.76 -36.76
N LEU A 638 -6.57 13.80 -35.55
CA LEU A 638 -7.12 12.62 -34.84
C LEU A 638 -8.20 11.93 -35.68
N LYS A 639 -9.18 12.69 -36.20
CA LYS A 639 -10.25 12.15 -37.06
C LYS A 639 -9.69 11.54 -38.35
N ASN A 640 -8.84 12.28 -39.06
CA ASN A 640 -8.17 11.78 -40.27
C ASN A 640 -7.38 10.49 -39.99
N LEU A 641 -6.68 10.43 -38.86
CA LEU A 641 -5.88 9.27 -38.44
C LEU A 641 -6.79 8.07 -38.13
N LEU A 642 -7.92 8.26 -37.45
CA LEU A 642 -8.91 7.22 -37.21
C LEU A 642 -9.56 6.73 -38.51
N ASP A 643 -9.92 7.63 -39.43
CA ASP A 643 -10.52 7.26 -40.72
C ASP A 643 -9.56 6.45 -41.61
N ILE A 644 -8.29 6.87 -41.71
CA ILE A 644 -7.25 6.16 -42.47
C ILE A 644 -6.95 4.78 -41.87
N ASN A 645 -7.05 4.63 -40.54
CA ASN A 645 -6.70 3.39 -39.83
C ASN A 645 -7.93 2.62 -39.33
N LYS A 646 -9.13 2.95 -39.85
CA LYS A 646 -10.43 2.48 -39.35
C LYS A 646 -10.55 0.97 -39.20
N VAL A 647 -9.87 0.19 -40.05
CA VAL A 647 -9.85 -1.28 -39.98
C VAL A 647 -9.16 -1.79 -38.72
N ILE A 648 -8.04 -1.17 -38.32
CA ILE A 648 -7.23 -1.61 -37.18
C ILE A 648 -7.67 -0.94 -35.87
N THR A 649 -8.22 0.27 -35.92
CA THR A 649 -8.78 0.98 -34.77
C THR A 649 -10.29 0.72 -34.57
N ASN A 650 -10.90 -0.26 -35.23
CA ASN A 650 -12.34 -0.51 -35.12
C ASN A 650 -12.70 -1.01 -33.70
N PRO A 651 -13.62 -0.34 -32.96
CA PRO A 651 -14.06 -0.81 -31.66
C PRO A 651 -14.65 -2.22 -31.69
N VAL A 652 -14.29 -3.02 -30.68
CA VAL A 652 -14.81 -4.37 -30.52
C VAL A 652 -16.11 -4.34 -29.71
N TYR A 653 -17.10 -5.12 -30.13
CA TYR A 653 -18.36 -5.26 -29.39
C TYR A 653 -18.20 -6.13 -28.13
N ASP A 654 -17.26 -7.09 -28.16
CA ASP A 654 -16.93 -7.96 -27.04
C ASP A 654 -15.40 -8.07 -26.90
N VAL A 655 -14.85 -7.42 -25.89
CA VAL A 655 -13.43 -7.45 -25.54
C VAL A 655 -12.91 -8.87 -25.28
N PHE A 656 -13.76 -9.76 -24.77
CA PHE A 656 -13.39 -11.14 -24.46
C PHE A 656 -13.32 -12.00 -25.72
N LYS A 657 -14.16 -11.71 -26.72
CA LYS A 657 -14.04 -12.32 -28.04
C LYS A 657 -12.74 -11.87 -28.73
N ALA A 658 -12.41 -10.58 -28.67
CA ALA A 658 -11.17 -10.04 -29.21
C ALA A 658 -9.90 -10.61 -28.53
N LEU A 659 -9.95 -10.84 -27.21
CA LEU A 659 -8.90 -11.54 -26.46
C LEU A 659 -8.73 -12.99 -26.92
N GLN A 660 -9.82 -13.74 -27.07
CA GLN A 660 -9.79 -15.12 -27.58
C GLN A 660 -9.25 -15.21 -29.00
N ASP A 661 -9.64 -14.28 -29.89
CA ASP A 661 -9.15 -14.21 -31.27
C ASP A 661 -7.66 -13.80 -31.32
N SER A 662 -7.18 -13.07 -30.31
CA SER A 662 -5.75 -12.81 -30.06
C SER A 662 -5.02 -13.97 -29.34
N GLN A 663 -5.66 -15.12 -29.15
CA GLN A 663 -5.12 -16.28 -28.41
C GLN A 663 -4.74 -15.99 -26.94
N ILE A 664 -5.43 -15.05 -26.31
CA ILE A 664 -5.31 -14.70 -24.89
C ILE A 664 -6.52 -15.31 -24.17
N TYR A 665 -6.24 -16.28 -23.31
CA TYR A 665 -7.27 -17.09 -22.64
C TYR A 665 -7.27 -16.82 -21.13
N PRO A 666 -8.44 -16.84 -20.48
CA PRO A 666 -8.54 -16.62 -19.05
C PRO A 666 -8.16 -17.87 -18.24
N GLU A 667 -7.72 -17.67 -17.00
CA GLU A 667 -7.68 -18.72 -15.99
C GLU A 667 -9.10 -19.00 -15.48
N THR A 668 -9.76 -19.97 -16.10
CA THR A 668 -11.17 -20.32 -15.79
C THR A 668 -11.39 -20.91 -14.40
N LEU A 669 -10.32 -21.15 -13.62
CA LEU A 669 -10.40 -21.50 -12.19
C LEU A 669 -11.22 -20.50 -11.37
N VAL A 670 -11.30 -19.23 -11.79
CA VAL A 670 -12.10 -18.20 -11.09
C VAL A 670 -13.60 -18.50 -11.06
N ASN A 671 -14.10 -19.38 -11.93
CA ASN A 671 -15.50 -19.83 -11.92
C ASN A 671 -15.87 -20.62 -10.65
N THR A 672 -14.89 -21.18 -9.95
CA THR A 672 -15.07 -21.80 -8.61
C THR A 672 -15.30 -20.76 -7.51
N GLY A 673 -14.99 -19.49 -7.77
CA GLY A 673 -14.93 -18.40 -6.80
C GLY A 673 -13.55 -18.18 -6.17
N LEU A 674 -12.55 -19.02 -6.50
CA LEU A 674 -11.16 -18.77 -6.10
C LEU A 674 -10.60 -17.51 -6.76
N LYS A 675 -9.91 -16.68 -5.96
CA LYS A 675 -9.09 -15.57 -6.46
C LYS A 675 -7.67 -16.08 -6.72
N TYR A 676 -6.95 -15.47 -7.68
CA TYR A 676 -5.55 -15.80 -7.91
C TYR A 676 -4.68 -14.60 -8.35
N ILE A 677 -3.37 -14.77 -8.20
CA ILE A 677 -2.34 -14.04 -8.95
C ILE A 677 -1.29 -15.06 -9.46
N ARG A 678 -0.67 -14.77 -10.61
CA ARG A 678 0.28 -15.66 -11.30
C ARG A 678 1.63 -14.98 -11.51
N ARG A 679 2.71 -15.72 -11.29
CA ARG A 679 4.10 -15.31 -11.52
C ARG A 679 4.82 -16.33 -12.42
N ASN A 680 5.85 -15.86 -13.12
CA ASN A 680 6.72 -16.65 -13.97
C ASN A 680 8.08 -16.80 -13.30
N VAL A 681 8.46 -18.04 -12.97
CA VAL A 681 9.71 -18.37 -12.27
C VAL A 681 10.44 -19.38 -13.15
N ASP A 682 11.52 -18.92 -13.81
CA ASP A 682 12.38 -19.73 -14.70
C ASP A 682 11.62 -20.49 -15.81
N GLY A 683 10.53 -19.90 -16.32
CA GLY A 683 9.66 -20.49 -17.35
C GLY A 683 8.51 -21.34 -16.82
N GLU A 684 8.52 -21.68 -15.52
CA GLU A 684 7.40 -22.31 -14.83
C GLU A 684 6.45 -21.27 -14.24
N LYS A 685 5.20 -21.68 -13.96
CA LYS A 685 4.16 -20.83 -13.39
C LYS A 685 4.00 -21.08 -11.91
N LEU A 686 3.89 -19.99 -11.16
CA LEU A 686 3.59 -19.96 -9.74
C LEU A 686 2.26 -19.23 -9.54
N TYR A 687 1.23 -19.96 -9.16
CA TYR A 687 -0.08 -19.42 -8.80
C TYR A 687 -0.14 -19.26 -7.28
N TYR A 688 -0.70 -18.14 -6.83
CA TYR A 688 -1.21 -17.99 -5.47
C TYR A 688 -2.74 -18.05 -5.57
N LEU A 689 -3.37 -18.99 -4.85
CA LEU A 689 -4.81 -19.22 -4.85
C LEU A 689 -5.38 -18.92 -3.45
N VAL A 690 -6.54 -18.27 -3.39
CA VAL A 690 -7.20 -17.91 -2.13
C VAL A 690 -8.70 -18.18 -2.21
N ASN A 691 -9.25 -18.85 -1.19
CA ASN A 691 -10.68 -19.09 -1.05
C ASN A 691 -11.33 -18.10 -0.07
N HIS A 692 -11.86 -16.98 -0.57
CA HIS A 692 -12.67 -16.04 0.21
C HIS A 692 -14.18 -16.34 0.15
N THR A 693 -14.58 -17.52 -0.34
CA THR A 693 -16.00 -17.92 -0.53
C THR A 693 -16.53 -18.68 0.69
N PRO A 694 -17.86 -18.83 0.85
CA PRO A 694 -18.45 -19.62 1.94
C PRO A 694 -18.36 -21.14 1.75
N LYS A 695 -17.72 -21.63 0.68
CA LYS A 695 -17.75 -23.05 0.28
C LYS A 695 -16.35 -23.65 0.23
N THR A 696 -16.23 -24.91 0.64
CA THR A 696 -15.06 -25.73 0.31
C THR A 696 -15.02 -25.96 -1.19
N ILE A 697 -13.89 -25.67 -1.83
CA ILE A 697 -13.66 -25.97 -3.25
C ILE A 697 -12.86 -27.28 -3.32
N ASP A 698 -13.53 -28.37 -3.71
CA ASP A 698 -13.02 -29.75 -3.65
C ASP A 698 -13.15 -30.46 -5.01
N GLU A 699 -12.47 -29.94 -6.02
CA GLU A 699 -12.63 -30.33 -7.42
C GLU A 699 -11.30 -30.30 -8.20
N PHE A 700 -11.35 -30.59 -9.51
CA PHE A 700 -10.24 -30.40 -10.42
C PHE A 700 -10.34 -29.01 -11.06
N ILE A 701 -9.41 -28.11 -10.72
CA ILE A 701 -9.35 -26.78 -11.35
C ILE A 701 -8.45 -26.79 -12.59
N PRO A 702 -8.79 -26.05 -13.67
CA PRO A 702 -7.91 -25.87 -14.81
C PRO A 702 -6.84 -24.82 -14.53
N LEU A 703 -5.58 -25.14 -14.81
CA LEU A 703 -4.53 -24.16 -15.07
C LEU A 703 -4.34 -24.05 -16.59
N GLN A 704 -4.27 -22.82 -17.13
CA GLN A 704 -4.15 -22.55 -18.56
C GLN A 704 -2.72 -22.78 -19.09
N ILE A 705 -2.15 -23.95 -18.77
CA ILE A 705 -0.83 -24.44 -19.18
C ILE A 705 -0.85 -25.97 -19.31
N GLY A 706 -0.51 -26.48 -20.51
CA GLY A 706 -0.55 -27.91 -20.82
C GLY A 706 0.60 -28.73 -20.27
N ASN A 707 0.38 -30.05 -20.13
CA ASN A 707 1.38 -31.08 -19.85
C ASN A 707 2.26 -30.89 -18.60
N LYS A 708 1.79 -30.20 -17.56
CA LYS A 708 2.57 -29.97 -16.33
C LYS A 708 2.27 -30.98 -15.23
N GLU A 709 3.28 -31.23 -14.39
CA GLU A 709 3.11 -31.65 -13.00
C GLU A 709 2.95 -30.41 -12.12
N VAL A 710 2.35 -30.56 -10.95
CA VAL A 710 2.09 -29.43 -10.04
C VAL A 710 2.43 -29.80 -8.61
N VAL A 711 3.15 -28.91 -7.91
CA VAL A 711 3.39 -28.99 -6.46
C VAL A 711 2.47 -27.99 -5.75
N ILE A 712 1.67 -28.49 -4.80
CA ILE A 712 0.93 -27.68 -3.85
C ILE A 712 1.87 -27.29 -2.71
N PHE A 713 1.76 -26.05 -2.24
CA PHE A 713 2.40 -25.55 -1.03
C PHE A 713 1.36 -24.85 -0.15
N ASP A 714 1.33 -25.18 1.14
CA ASP A 714 0.51 -24.48 2.13
C ASP A 714 1.36 -23.43 2.88
N PRO A 715 1.13 -22.12 2.67
CA PRO A 715 1.85 -21.07 3.38
C PRO A 715 1.51 -20.96 4.88
N LEU A 716 0.45 -21.61 5.37
CA LEU A 716 0.10 -21.65 6.79
C LEU A 716 0.95 -22.67 7.56
N THR A 717 1.09 -23.88 7.03
CA THR A 717 1.79 -25.01 7.68
C THR A 717 3.21 -25.26 7.12
N ARG A 718 3.53 -24.69 5.95
CA ARG A 718 4.68 -25.02 5.10
C ARG A 718 4.69 -26.45 4.54
N GLU A 719 3.59 -27.19 4.61
CA GLU A 719 3.47 -28.48 3.93
C GLU A 719 3.55 -28.32 2.40
N TYR A 720 4.05 -29.35 1.71
CA TYR A 720 4.15 -29.39 0.25
C TYR A 720 4.08 -30.82 -0.29
N GLY A 721 3.67 -30.95 -1.55
CA GLY A 721 3.62 -32.23 -2.27
C GLY A 721 3.02 -32.11 -3.66
N ASN A 722 3.27 -33.09 -4.53
CA ASN A 722 2.72 -33.14 -5.87
C ASN A 722 1.21 -33.42 -5.85
N ALA A 723 0.43 -32.56 -6.50
CA ALA A 723 -1.00 -32.73 -6.69
C ALA A 723 -1.31 -33.97 -7.56
N ILE A 724 -2.53 -34.47 -7.46
CA ILE A 724 -3.09 -35.34 -8.51
C ILE A 724 -3.44 -34.43 -9.70
N VAL A 725 -2.88 -34.73 -10.88
CA VAL A 725 -3.11 -33.95 -12.11
C VAL A 725 -3.63 -34.80 -13.26
N THR A 726 -4.48 -34.21 -14.10
CA THR A 726 -4.85 -34.75 -15.42
C THR A 726 -4.32 -33.80 -16.49
N LYS A 727 -3.40 -34.29 -17.32
CA LYS A 727 -2.67 -33.50 -18.31
C LYS A 727 -3.37 -33.52 -19.66
N SER A 728 -3.47 -32.35 -20.31
CA SER A 728 -3.77 -32.23 -21.74
C SER A 728 -2.71 -31.36 -22.42
N ALA A 729 -2.75 -31.28 -23.76
CA ALA A 729 -1.83 -30.44 -24.52
C ALA A 729 -2.06 -28.94 -24.29
N GLN A 730 -3.28 -28.53 -23.89
CA GLN A 730 -3.67 -27.13 -23.73
C GLN A 730 -3.71 -26.68 -22.26
N ASN A 731 -4.09 -27.57 -21.34
CA ASN A 731 -4.26 -27.26 -19.92
C ASN A 731 -3.84 -28.42 -19.01
N THR A 732 -3.70 -28.13 -17.72
CA THR A 732 -3.45 -29.13 -16.68
C THR A 732 -4.56 -28.98 -15.64
N LEU A 733 -5.35 -30.03 -15.47
CA LEU A 733 -6.35 -30.08 -14.40
C LEU A 733 -5.67 -30.52 -13.10
N VAL A 734 -5.85 -29.77 -12.03
CA VAL A 734 -5.21 -29.99 -10.73
C VAL A 734 -6.27 -30.29 -9.68
N LYS A 735 -6.21 -31.45 -9.04
CA LYS A 735 -7.08 -31.77 -7.90
C LYS A 735 -6.69 -30.89 -6.72
N ILE A 736 -7.64 -30.13 -6.21
CA ILE A 736 -7.50 -29.35 -4.98
C ILE A 736 -8.62 -29.69 -4.00
N ARG A 737 -8.37 -29.42 -2.72
CA ARG A 737 -9.38 -29.25 -1.68
C ARG A 737 -8.93 -28.07 -0.82
N ILE A 738 -9.65 -26.95 -0.90
CA ILE A 738 -9.33 -25.71 -0.19
C ILE A 738 -10.57 -25.21 0.55
N GLU A 739 -10.47 -25.17 1.88
CA GLU A 739 -11.56 -24.72 2.76
C GLU A 739 -11.73 -23.19 2.67
N PRO A 740 -12.90 -22.62 3.04
CA PRO A 740 -13.06 -21.19 3.21
C PRO A 740 -11.97 -20.58 4.07
N GLY A 741 -11.43 -19.41 3.70
CA GLY A 741 -10.34 -18.75 4.42
C GLY A 741 -8.96 -19.41 4.29
N GLN A 742 -8.79 -20.45 3.46
CA GLN A 742 -7.49 -21.01 3.14
C GLN A 742 -6.90 -20.45 1.84
N SER A 743 -5.58 -20.61 1.70
CA SER A 743 -4.79 -20.20 0.53
C SER A 743 -3.71 -21.22 0.24
N TYR A 744 -3.39 -21.47 -1.04
CA TYR A 744 -2.27 -22.32 -1.45
C TYR A 744 -1.43 -21.66 -2.54
N PHE A 745 -0.18 -22.09 -2.68
CA PHE A 745 0.57 -21.89 -3.93
C PHE A 745 0.56 -23.16 -4.76
N LEU A 746 0.41 -23.02 -6.07
CA LEU A 746 0.63 -24.08 -7.05
C LEU A 746 1.84 -23.71 -7.91
N LYS A 747 2.90 -24.53 -7.90
CA LYS A 747 4.05 -24.37 -8.80
C LYS A 747 4.02 -25.46 -9.87
N THR A 748 4.11 -25.09 -11.14
CA THR A 748 4.25 -26.07 -12.23
C THR A 748 5.68 -26.60 -12.32
N GLU A 749 5.81 -27.84 -12.79
CA GLU A 749 7.08 -28.46 -13.14
C GLU A 749 6.89 -29.47 -14.27
N ASN A 750 7.97 -29.89 -14.92
CA ASN A 750 7.90 -30.84 -16.04
C ASN A 750 7.87 -32.31 -15.60
N THR A 751 8.34 -32.59 -14.38
CA THR A 751 8.46 -33.93 -13.78
C THR A 751 8.22 -33.84 -12.28
N ALA A 752 7.42 -34.74 -11.72
CA ALA A 752 7.06 -34.74 -10.30
C ALA A 752 8.32 -34.87 -9.41
N SER A 753 8.55 -33.88 -8.55
CA SER A 753 9.77 -33.78 -7.73
C SER A 753 9.60 -34.10 -6.25
N GLN A 754 8.36 -34.26 -5.77
CA GLN A 754 8.00 -34.36 -4.35
C GLN A 754 7.18 -35.62 -4.02
N LYS A 755 6.96 -35.87 -2.72
CA LYS A 755 5.91 -36.79 -2.26
C LYS A 755 4.55 -36.34 -2.79
N LYS A 756 3.60 -37.26 -2.99
CA LYS A 756 2.20 -36.89 -3.31
C LYS A 756 1.61 -36.03 -2.19
N TRP A 757 0.83 -35.03 -2.58
CA TRP A 757 -0.04 -34.27 -1.68
C TRP A 757 -1.07 -35.21 -1.05
N ILE A 758 -1.40 -34.98 0.23
CA ILE A 758 -2.34 -35.80 0.99
C ILE A 758 -3.69 -35.10 1.00
N TYR A 759 -4.70 -35.74 0.43
CA TYR A 759 -6.07 -35.24 0.46
C TYR A 759 -6.82 -35.90 1.62
N TYR A 760 -7.47 -35.09 2.45
CA TYR A 760 -8.29 -35.56 3.56
C TYR A 760 -9.77 -35.36 3.27
N GLU A 761 -10.55 -36.39 3.58
CA GLU A 761 -12.01 -36.35 3.54
C GLU A 761 -12.59 -36.79 4.88
N LYS A 762 -13.79 -36.28 5.20
CA LYS A 762 -14.57 -36.70 6.37
C LYS A 762 -14.90 -38.20 6.25
N ALA A 763 -14.48 -38.99 7.24
CA ALA A 763 -14.74 -40.44 7.28
C ALA A 763 -16.05 -40.79 8.00
N ALA A 764 -16.45 -39.98 9.00
CA ALA A 764 -17.71 -40.11 9.74
C ALA A 764 -18.08 -38.76 10.39
N GLU A 765 -19.23 -38.72 11.08
CA GLU A 765 -19.74 -37.51 11.73
C GLU A 765 -18.82 -36.95 12.83
N SER A 766 -18.87 -35.63 13.00
CA SER A 766 -18.04 -34.89 13.95
C SER A 766 -18.51 -35.15 15.39
N LEU A 767 -17.60 -35.59 16.25
CA LEU A 767 -17.88 -35.94 17.64
C LEU A 767 -17.62 -34.74 18.57
N PRO A 768 -18.59 -34.28 19.37
CA PRO A 768 -18.39 -33.16 20.28
C PRO A 768 -17.55 -33.57 21.50
N LEU A 769 -16.50 -32.79 21.80
CA LEU A 769 -15.68 -32.97 23.00
C LEU A 769 -16.39 -32.35 24.22
N LYS A 770 -17.16 -33.18 24.92
CA LYS A 770 -17.89 -32.85 26.16
C LYS A 770 -17.10 -33.29 27.38
N GLY A 771 -17.19 -32.52 28.46
CA GLY A 771 -16.60 -32.85 29.76
C GLY A 771 -16.43 -31.62 30.64
N ASN A 772 -15.75 -31.78 31.77
CA ASN A 772 -15.43 -30.68 32.67
C ASN A 772 -14.09 -30.04 32.28
N TRP A 773 -14.16 -28.86 31.68
CA TRP A 773 -13.01 -28.05 31.28
C TRP A 773 -12.45 -27.28 32.47
N LYS A 774 -11.16 -27.44 32.75
CA LYS A 774 -10.44 -26.61 33.73
C LYS A 774 -9.85 -25.39 33.02
N ILE A 775 -10.06 -24.20 33.57
CA ILE A 775 -9.55 -22.93 33.05
C ILE A 775 -8.55 -22.34 34.05
N THR A 776 -7.33 -22.10 33.60
CA THR A 776 -6.28 -21.41 34.36
C THR A 776 -5.93 -20.10 33.65
N PHE A 777 -5.94 -18.97 34.37
CA PHE A 777 -5.56 -17.68 33.80
C PHE A 777 -4.04 -17.50 33.92
N ASP A 778 -3.34 -17.52 32.78
CA ASP A 778 -1.87 -17.67 32.74
C ASP A 778 -1.15 -16.32 32.93
N LYS A 779 -1.59 -15.29 32.20
CA LYS A 779 -0.99 -13.95 32.17
C LYS A 779 -1.96 -12.94 31.59
N GLY A 780 -1.92 -11.70 32.07
CA GLY A 780 -2.77 -10.61 31.59
C GLY A 780 -3.01 -9.54 32.65
N GLY A 781 -4.07 -8.77 32.48
CA GLY A 781 -4.51 -7.79 33.47
C GLY A 781 -5.97 -7.37 33.28
N PRO A 782 -6.52 -6.51 34.14
CA PRO A 782 -5.81 -5.74 35.17
C PRO A 782 -5.36 -6.58 36.38
N LYS A 783 -6.03 -7.71 36.64
CA LYS A 783 -5.65 -8.75 37.61
C LYS A 783 -5.93 -10.10 36.96
N LEU A 784 -5.24 -11.17 37.37
CA LEU A 784 -5.63 -12.53 36.99
C LEU A 784 -6.96 -12.90 37.69
N PRO A 785 -8.00 -13.33 36.96
CA PRO A 785 -9.20 -13.90 37.56
C PRO A 785 -8.89 -15.22 38.30
N ALA A 786 -9.83 -15.69 39.11
CA ALA A 786 -9.73 -17.00 39.72
C ALA A 786 -9.86 -18.11 38.66
N ASN A 787 -9.13 -19.21 38.86
CA ASN A 787 -9.27 -20.40 38.02
C ASN A 787 -10.71 -20.95 38.11
N ALA A 788 -11.23 -21.43 36.98
CA ALA A 788 -12.62 -21.88 36.85
C ALA A 788 -12.70 -23.32 36.36
N SER A 789 -13.87 -23.94 36.52
CA SER A 789 -14.19 -25.26 35.99
C SER A 789 -15.59 -25.20 35.38
N VAL A 790 -15.73 -25.54 34.10
CA VAL A 790 -16.99 -25.40 33.36
C VAL A 790 -17.32 -26.66 32.56
N THR A 791 -18.59 -27.05 32.55
CA THR A 791 -19.09 -28.16 31.70
C THR A 791 -19.59 -27.68 30.34
N ASN A 792 -20.02 -26.43 30.25
CA ASN A 792 -20.38 -25.73 29.02
C ASN A 792 -19.38 -24.60 28.79
N LEU A 793 -18.87 -24.48 27.57
CA LEU A 793 -17.96 -23.41 27.18
C LEU A 793 -18.74 -22.13 26.91
N GLU A 794 -18.25 -21.00 27.41
CA GLU A 794 -18.81 -19.68 27.18
C GLU A 794 -17.78 -18.56 27.40
N SER A 795 -18.17 -17.31 27.14
CA SER A 795 -17.30 -16.15 27.27
C SER A 795 -16.84 -15.92 28.71
N TRP A 796 -15.55 -15.61 28.91
CA TRP A 796 -14.97 -15.21 30.20
C TRP A 796 -15.74 -14.07 30.88
N THR A 797 -16.37 -13.21 30.10
CA THR A 797 -17.20 -12.08 30.59
C THR A 797 -18.39 -12.48 31.45
N LYS A 798 -18.70 -13.77 31.56
CA LYS A 798 -19.76 -14.30 32.45
C LYS A 798 -19.22 -15.00 33.70
N LEU A 799 -17.91 -15.25 33.80
CA LEU A 799 -17.32 -16.03 34.90
C LEU A 799 -17.22 -15.21 36.20
N SER A 800 -16.74 -13.97 36.11
CA SER A 800 -16.69 -13.01 37.22
C SER A 800 -16.46 -11.57 36.68
N PRO A 801 -16.67 -10.52 37.50
CA PRO A 801 -16.32 -9.15 37.13
C PRO A 801 -14.83 -8.98 36.76
N GLU A 802 -13.91 -9.69 37.43
CA GLU A 802 -12.49 -9.69 37.06
C GLU A 802 -12.25 -10.32 35.69
N ALA A 803 -12.99 -11.39 35.35
CA ALA A 803 -12.90 -12.05 34.06
C ALA A 803 -13.58 -11.25 32.93
N GLU A 804 -14.59 -10.43 33.23
CA GLU A 804 -15.12 -9.42 32.29
C GLU A 804 -14.07 -8.35 31.95
N ALA A 805 -13.36 -7.82 32.95
CA ALA A 805 -12.32 -6.82 32.75
C ALA A 805 -11.00 -7.39 32.18
N PHE A 806 -10.86 -8.71 32.08
CA PHE A 806 -9.60 -9.36 31.76
C PHE A 806 -9.23 -9.27 30.27
N SER A 807 -7.98 -8.88 30.02
CA SER A 807 -7.30 -9.03 28.74
C SER A 807 -5.96 -9.74 28.94
N GLY A 808 -5.76 -10.85 28.22
CA GLY A 808 -4.61 -11.74 28.34
C GLY A 808 -4.87 -13.15 27.81
N THR A 809 -4.22 -14.13 28.43
CA THR A 809 -4.17 -15.52 28.00
C THR A 809 -4.63 -16.46 29.13
N ALA A 810 -5.41 -17.49 28.78
CA ALA A 810 -5.83 -18.54 29.71
C ALA A 810 -5.80 -19.93 29.05
N THR A 811 -5.37 -20.94 29.81
CA THR A 811 -5.28 -22.33 29.37
C THR A 811 -6.49 -23.15 29.81
N TYR A 812 -7.18 -23.71 28.83
CA TYR A 812 -8.21 -24.72 28.97
C TYR A 812 -7.59 -26.13 28.96
N THR A 813 -8.04 -27.02 29.84
CA THR A 813 -7.67 -28.46 29.82
C THR A 813 -8.90 -29.34 29.89
N LEU A 814 -8.98 -30.32 28.98
CA LEU A 814 -9.98 -31.40 28.97
C LEU A 814 -9.30 -32.77 28.91
N GLU A 815 -9.79 -33.71 29.70
CA GLU A 815 -9.50 -35.14 29.54
C GLU A 815 -10.67 -35.82 28.84
N PHE A 816 -10.40 -36.61 27.81
CA PHE A 816 -11.43 -37.36 27.08
C PHE A 816 -10.93 -38.75 26.69
N ASN A 817 -11.85 -39.70 26.49
CA ASN A 817 -11.51 -41.06 26.08
C ASN A 817 -11.79 -41.27 24.59
N ASN A 818 -10.85 -41.91 23.89
CA ASN A 818 -11.02 -42.37 22.52
C ASN A 818 -11.05 -43.91 22.47
N SER A 819 -12.17 -44.48 21.99
CA SER A 819 -12.34 -45.92 21.78
C SER A 819 -11.94 -46.39 20.38
N ASP A 820 -11.78 -45.47 19.41
CA ASP A 820 -11.40 -45.81 18.05
C ASP A 820 -9.88 -46.05 17.96
N LYS A 821 -9.52 -47.20 17.39
CA LYS A 821 -8.13 -47.64 17.16
C LYS A 821 -7.73 -47.65 15.68
N LYS A 822 -8.69 -47.38 14.78
CA LYS A 822 -8.54 -47.53 13.31
C LYS A 822 -8.32 -46.20 12.61
N THR A 823 -8.91 -45.10 13.10
CA THR A 823 -8.75 -43.80 12.48
C THR A 823 -7.36 -43.21 12.78
N GLU A 824 -6.53 -43.11 11.74
CA GLU A 824 -5.15 -42.61 11.81
C GLU A 824 -5.05 -41.07 11.81
N ASN A 825 -6.08 -40.35 11.33
CA ASN A 825 -6.07 -38.89 11.20
C ASN A 825 -7.39 -38.28 11.70
N TRP A 826 -7.31 -37.18 12.45
CA TRP A 826 -8.47 -36.48 12.98
C TRP A 826 -8.30 -34.96 12.79
N SER A 827 -9.39 -34.26 12.48
CA SER A 827 -9.45 -32.79 12.54
C SER A 827 -10.08 -32.35 13.86
N LEU A 828 -9.41 -31.46 14.59
CA LEU A 828 -9.98 -30.74 15.73
C LEU A 828 -10.54 -29.41 15.23
N ASN A 829 -11.81 -29.14 15.50
CA ASN A 829 -12.46 -27.86 15.28
C ASN A 829 -12.74 -27.19 16.64
N LEU A 830 -12.24 -25.97 16.83
CA LEU A 830 -12.38 -25.20 18.07
C LEU A 830 -13.66 -24.33 18.13
N GLY A 831 -14.46 -24.30 17.07
CA GLY A 831 -15.69 -23.51 17.03
C GLY A 831 -15.40 -22.01 17.12
N ASP A 832 -16.13 -21.28 17.97
CA ASP A 832 -15.86 -19.88 18.23
C ASP A 832 -14.71 -19.69 19.25
N VAL A 833 -13.57 -19.22 18.74
CA VAL A 833 -12.38 -18.81 19.50
C VAL A 833 -12.32 -17.28 19.57
N ARG A 834 -12.08 -16.74 20.75
CA ARG A 834 -12.00 -15.30 21.04
C ARG A 834 -10.64 -14.96 21.68
N GLU A 835 -9.57 -14.80 20.90
CA GLU A 835 -9.51 -14.68 19.43
C GLU A 835 -8.46 -15.60 18.75
N SER A 836 -7.52 -16.17 19.51
CA SER A 836 -6.49 -17.08 18.99
C SER A 836 -6.16 -18.18 20.00
N ALA A 837 -5.79 -19.37 19.52
CA ALA A 837 -5.57 -20.54 20.38
C ALA A 837 -4.33 -21.37 20.00
N LYS A 838 -3.43 -21.63 20.95
CA LYS A 838 -2.37 -22.64 20.86
C LYS A 838 -2.89 -23.98 21.38
N VAL A 839 -2.61 -25.08 20.67
CA VAL A 839 -3.15 -26.41 20.99
C VAL A 839 -2.05 -27.43 21.24
N TRP A 840 -2.21 -28.19 22.33
CA TRP A 840 -1.43 -29.40 22.59
C TRP A 840 -2.36 -30.60 22.81
N LEU A 841 -1.97 -31.74 22.28
CA LEU A 841 -2.61 -33.03 22.52
C LEU A 841 -1.60 -33.96 23.17
N ASN A 842 -1.90 -34.48 24.35
CA ASN A 842 -1.03 -35.38 25.10
C ASN A 842 0.40 -34.84 25.30
N ASP A 843 0.50 -33.53 25.59
CA ASP A 843 1.73 -32.72 25.74
C ASP A 843 2.54 -32.46 24.45
N GLU A 844 2.10 -32.96 23.29
CA GLU A 844 2.65 -32.61 21.97
C GLU A 844 1.98 -31.35 21.42
N PHE A 845 2.77 -30.37 20.96
CA PHE A 845 2.25 -29.15 20.34
C PHE A 845 1.76 -29.43 18.92
N ILE A 846 0.49 -29.16 18.65
CA ILE A 846 -0.12 -29.38 17.33
C ILE A 846 0.01 -28.14 16.45
N GLY A 847 -0.22 -26.95 17.01
CA GLY A 847 -0.22 -25.71 16.24
C GLY A 847 -0.99 -24.58 16.90
N THR A 848 -1.07 -23.46 16.17
CA THR A 848 -1.83 -22.27 16.58
C THR A 848 -2.99 -22.06 15.61
N ALA A 849 -4.22 -22.09 16.12
CA ALA A 849 -5.42 -21.68 15.40
C ALA A 849 -5.67 -20.18 15.65
N TRP A 850 -5.27 -19.34 14.70
CA TRP A 850 -5.34 -17.86 14.79
C TRP A 850 -6.14 -17.21 13.64
N SER A 851 -6.56 -18.01 12.66
CA SER A 851 -7.41 -17.60 11.53
C SER A 851 -8.60 -18.55 11.38
N VAL A 852 -9.64 -18.10 10.68
CA VAL A 852 -10.79 -18.94 10.35
C VAL A 852 -10.48 -19.86 9.16
N PRO A 853 -11.01 -21.11 9.15
CA PRO A 853 -11.64 -21.81 10.27
C PRO A 853 -10.60 -22.18 11.34
N TYR A 854 -10.99 -22.13 12.62
CA TYR A 854 -10.14 -22.53 13.74
C TYR A 854 -10.03 -24.07 13.84
N GLN A 855 -9.38 -24.68 12.85
CA GLN A 855 -9.23 -26.12 12.69
C GLN A 855 -7.76 -26.53 12.60
N LEU A 856 -7.42 -27.69 13.16
CA LEU A 856 -6.08 -28.28 13.12
C LEU A 856 -6.17 -29.79 12.87
N ASN A 857 -5.29 -30.35 12.04
CA ASN A 857 -5.09 -31.81 11.99
C ASN A 857 -4.32 -32.24 13.25
N ILE A 858 -4.91 -33.12 14.06
CA ILE A 858 -4.33 -33.65 15.31
C ILE A 858 -3.74 -35.06 15.14
N GLY A 859 -3.71 -35.59 13.90
CA GLY A 859 -3.19 -36.92 13.60
C GLY A 859 -3.93 -38.03 14.34
N LYS A 860 -3.19 -39.02 14.85
CA LYS A 860 -3.75 -40.21 15.53
C LYS A 860 -3.98 -39.97 17.02
N LEU A 861 -5.21 -40.19 17.48
CA LEU A 861 -5.54 -40.20 18.90
C LEU A 861 -4.99 -41.46 19.61
N LYS A 862 -4.53 -41.32 20.86
CA LYS A 862 -4.19 -42.48 21.71
C LYS A 862 -5.48 -43.27 22.00
N SER A 863 -5.38 -44.58 22.19
CA SER A 863 -6.52 -45.37 22.66
C SER A 863 -6.69 -45.20 24.16
N GLY A 864 -7.92 -45.04 24.63
CA GLY A 864 -8.21 -44.66 26.01
C GLY A 864 -8.03 -43.15 26.22
N LYS A 865 -7.43 -42.78 27.35
CA LYS A 865 -7.33 -41.38 27.81
C LYS A 865 -6.43 -40.53 26.90
N ASN A 866 -6.95 -39.39 26.49
CA ASN A 866 -6.24 -38.29 25.86
C ASN A 866 -6.43 -37.01 26.69
N ILE A 867 -5.45 -36.10 26.63
CA ILE A 867 -5.48 -34.79 27.29
C ILE A 867 -5.34 -33.71 26.23
N LEU A 868 -6.36 -32.85 26.08
CA LEU A 868 -6.34 -31.69 25.21
C LEU A 868 -6.08 -30.43 26.06
N LYS A 869 -5.07 -29.65 25.68
CA LYS A 869 -4.80 -28.32 26.23
C LYS A 869 -4.98 -27.27 25.14
N VAL A 870 -5.75 -26.22 25.43
CA VAL A 870 -6.01 -25.11 24.51
C VAL A 870 -5.74 -23.80 25.23
N GLN A 871 -4.63 -23.12 24.89
CA GLN A 871 -4.29 -21.82 25.46
C GLN A 871 -4.87 -20.73 24.56
N VAL A 872 -5.83 -19.96 25.07
CA VAL A 872 -6.55 -18.92 24.31
C VAL A 872 -6.12 -17.53 24.76
N THR A 873 -5.89 -16.64 23.79
CA THR A 873 -5.58 -15.21 24.02
C THR A 873 -6.71 -14.34 23.47
N ASN A 874 -7.21 -13.38 24.26
CA ASN A 874 -8.26 -12.43 23.85
C ASN A 874 -7.70 -11.04 23.48
N LEU A 875 -8.58 -10.08 23.18
CA LEU A 875 -8.22 -8.71 22.84
C LEU A 875 -8.05 -7.80 24.06
N ALA A 876 -7.27 -6.72 23.88
CA ALA A 876 -7.07 -5.66 24.86
C ALA A 876 -8.34 -4.84 25.20
N ALA A 877 -9.41 -4.94 24.39
CA ALA A 877 -10.61 -4.13 24.49
C ALA A 877 -11.27 -4.12 25.88
N ASN A 878 -11.38 -5.29 26.54
CA ASN A 878 -12.04 -5.40 27.85
C ASN A 878 -11.28 -4.65 28.95
N ARG A 879 -9.95 -4.79 28.98
CA ARG A 879 -9.11 -4.03 29.92
C ARG A 879 -9.09 -2.54 29.61
N VAL A 880 -9.09 -2.11 28.34
CA VAL A 880 -9.20 -0.68 27.99
C VAL A 880 -10.54 -0.09 28.43
N ARG A 881 -11.64 -0.82 28.24
CA ARG A 881 -12.97 -0.45 28.74
C ARG A 881 -12.97 -0.31 30.27
N ASP A 882 -12.42 -1.27 31.01
CA ASP A 882 -12.31 -1.21 32.47
C ASP A 882 -11.51 0.01 32.96
N MET A 883 -10.40 0.34 32.28
CA MET A 883 -9.60 1.52 32.56
C MET A 883 -10.37 2.82 32.35
N GLU A 884 -11.10 2.94 31.23
CA GLU A 884 -11.91 4.12 30.91
C GLU A 884 -13.09 4.29 31.88
N LEU A 885 -13.77 3.20 32.26
CA LEU A 885 -14.84 3.21 33.26
C LEU A 885 -14.34 3.63 34.66
N LYS A 886 -13.07 3.34 34.97
CA LYS A 886 -12.41 3.77 36.21
C LYS A 886 -11.73 5.14 36.12
N GLY A 887 -11.87 5.85 34.99
CA GLY A 887 -11.27 7.16 34.78
C GLY A 887 -9.73 7.17 34.74
N GLN A 888 -9.09 6.04 34.43
CA GLN A 888 -7.63 5.96 34.33
C GLN A 888 -7.14 6.69 33.07
N GLU A 889 -6.33 7.74 33.25
CA GLU A 889 -5.81 8.52 32.13
C GLU A 889 -4.63 7.82 31.44
N TRP A 890 -4.85 7.37 30.21
CA TRP A 890 -3.82 6.79 29.32
C TRP A 890 -3.77 7.49 27.94
N LYS A 891 -4.76 8.32 27.63
CA LYS A 891 -4.87 9.10 26.37
C LYS A 891 -4.06 10.39 26.52
N ILE A 892 -2.73 10.24 26.58
CA ILE A 892 -1.78 11.29 26.96
C ILE A 892 -0.93 11.80 25.78
N PHE A 893 -1.38 11.67 24.54
CA PHE A 893 -0.59 12.09 23.37
C PHE A 893 -0.89 13.54 22.97
N TYR A 894 0.09 14.22 22.37
CA TYR A 894 -0.08 15.56 21.80
C TYR A 894 -0.95 15.53 20.52
N GLU A 895 -1.22 16.70 19.95
CA GLU A 895 -2.05 16.90 18.74
C GLU A 895 -3.42 16.19 18.78
N ILE A 896 -3.61 15.13 18.00
CA ILE A 896 -4.88 14.41 17.82
C ILE A 896 -5.23 13.49 19.01
N ASN A 897 -4.25 13.18 19.87
CA ASN A 897 -4.40 12.25 20.98
C ASN A 897 -4.89 10.86 20.51
N MET A 898 -6.04 10.37 21.01
CA MET A 898 -6.71 9.15 20.53
C MET A 898 -8.10 9.49 20.00
N VAL A 899 -8.42 8.97 18.81
CA VAL A 899 -9.74 9.06 18.18
C VAL A 899 -10.27 7.66 17.86
N ASP A 900 -11.59 7.55 17.70
CA ASP A 900 -12.25 6.34 17.21
C ASP A 900 -12.09 6.21 15.68
N LYS A 901 -12.54 5.07 15.15
CA LYS A 901 -12.59 4.76 13.71
C LYS A 901 -13.27 5.81 12.81
N ASP A 902 -14.12 6.68 13.38
CA ASP A 902 -14.86 7.74 12.69
C ASP A 902 -14.22 9.13 12.92
N TYR A 903 -12.99 9.19 13.43
CA TYR A 903 -12.26 10.42 13.79
C TYR A 903 -12.92 11.25 14.91
N LYS A 904 -13.79 10.66 15.74
CA LYS A 904 -14.37 11.31 16.94
C LYS A 904 -13.50 10.99 18.17
N LYS A 905 -13.72 11.71 19.28
CA LYS A 905 -12.96 11.46 20.53
C LYS A 905 -13.13 10.01 21.00
N PHE A 906 -12.02 9.28 21.16
CA PHE A 906 -12.03 7.88 21.61
C PHE A 906 -12.68 7.73 22.99
N ASP A 907 -13.60 6.79 23.10
CA ASP A 907 -14.39 6.50 24.31
C ASP A 907 -14.82 5.03 24.35
N ALA A 908 -14.11 4.21 25.15
CA ALA A 908 -14.43 2.80 25.32
C ALA A 908 -15.50 2.53 26.40
N THR A 909 -15.97 3.55 27.14
CA THR A 909 -17.04 3.37 28.14
C THR A 909 -18.36 2.96 27.49
N LYS A 910 -18.54 3.34 26.21
CA LYS A 910 -19.68 2.99 25.36
C LYS A 910 -19.65 1.54 24.84
N TRP A 911 -18.55 0.81 25.01
CA TRP A 911 -18.45 -0.55 24.48
C TRP A 911 -19.15 -1.54 25.41
N SER A 912 -19.84 -2.51 24.81
CA SER A 912 -20.19 -3.76 25.51
C SER A 912 -18.91 -4.56 25.79
N PRO A 913 -18.88 -5.42 26.83
CA PRO A 913 -17.81 -6.39 27.01
C PRO A 913 -17.64 -7.26 25.76
N MET A 914 -16.42 -7.33 25.22
CA MET A 914 -16.09 -8.18 24.08
C MET A 914 -16.09 -9.65 24.50
N PRO A 915 -16.74 -10.56 23.75
CA PRO A 915 -16.62 -12.00 23.95
C PRO A 915 -15.16 -12.43 24.02
N SER A 916 -14.82 -13.35 24.95
CA SER A 916 -13.43 -13.72 25.23
C SER A 916 -13.31 -15.19 25.64
N GLY A 917 -12.24 -15.86 25.21
CA GLY A 917 -11.99 -17.27 25.52
C GLY A 917 -12.47 -18.27 24.46
N LEU A 918 -12.67 -19.51 24.91
CA LEU A 918 -13.16 -20.61 24.09
C LEU A 918 -14.66 -20.78 24.30
N LEU A 919 -15.46 -20.52 23.27
CA LEU A 919 -16.93 -20.60 23.30
C LEU A 919 -17.44 -21.91 22.65
N GLY A 920 -16.67 -22.48 21.72
CA GLY A 920 -16.99 -23.76 21.08
C GLY A 920 -18.13 -23.66 20.06
N PRO A 921 -18.86 -24.76 19.77
CA PRO A 921 -18.62 -26.13 20.27
C PRO A 921 -17.29 -26.70 19.76
N ILE A 922 -16.62 -27.51 20.59
CA ILE A 922 -15.39 -28.21 20.21
C ILE A 922 -15.76 -29.58 19.66
N THR A 923 -15.25 -29.92 18.47
CA THR A 923 -15.49 -31.24 17.85
C THR A 923 -14.21 -31.86 17.31
N ILE A 924 -14.15 -33.19 17.29
CA ILE A 924 -13.16 -33.95 16.54
C ILE A 924 -13.85 -34.71 15.40
N THR A 925 -13.27 -34.66 14.21
CA THR A 925 -13.82 -35.28 12.99
C THR A 925 -12.83 -36.32 12.48
N PRO A 926 -13.21 -37.61 12.34
CA PRO A 926 -12.32 -38.62 11.80
C PRO A 926 -12.10 -38.37 10.30
N LEU A 927 -10.84 -38.44 9.87
CA LEU A 927 -10.43 -38.21 8.49
C LEU A 927 -9.94 -39.51 7.86
N LYS A 928 -10.31 -39.72 6.60
CA LYS A 928 -9.68 -40.70 5.71
C LYS A 928 -8.75 -39.97 4.74
N GLN A 929 -7.61 -40.59 4.44
CA GLN A 929 -6.74 -40.18 3.34
C GLN A 929 -7.31 -40.76 2.04
N ASN A 930 -7.35 -39.95 0.98
CA ASN A 930 -7.70 -40.33 -0.39
C ASN A 930 -6.44 -40.34 -1.27
#